data_AF-A0A644VAI4-F1
#
_entry.id   AF-A0A644VAI4-F1
#
_cell.length_a   1.000
_cell.length_b   1.000
_cell.length_c   1.000
_cell.angle_alpha   90.00
_cell.angle_beta   90.00
_cell.angle_gamma   90.00
#
_symmetry.space_group_name_H-M   'P 1'
#
loop_
_entity.id
_entity.type
_entity.pdbx_description
1 polymer ?
#
loop_
_entity_poly.entity_id
_entity_poly.type
_entity_poly.pdbx_seq_one_letter_code
_entity_poly.pdbx_strand_id
1 'polypeptide(L)'
;MIIALLCVFFISISSSFAEDTNTNIDQNNNQNADSIYSDNINSSVINENTSENSDVNTNANSNISSNTDSKTNNTIVNSINDSNTTVKIFNTSSNTNSNTEFKAAGELTKLSQSQILQASKSINSYISKYNKLPNYITISGTNISMTEYMYLLSVTIYYKYNKKTSQISIKYNVKNPSSPSGATIKGSLTKAQYYAYTKNIIKYIKNYNKAPNYVTTKLGKIQYQTAIYMLNKIVYYAAVKGYLPSSVSLSVSKSSSLNKNLPKYERSSSSNLGSEVTNSNTSKPTTISQSLIWVASSSIKNYVSSNGKLPNYVTISGYKYSMPEFLYLLSKAINTRLAGSTSSITVKYNIKNPSSPSGATISKTFTKAQYNDMAKRIVNYITNYNKAPNYLSSNYGVGNIQYQTAIYGLACVGSYIATNKAIPTTLTIKISSSNSLNKYLPVYNSSSSSNTNSTAGGISTKILGSNDKGTVELIGAFGNTSSKIKIAYVIGLHPLEYAAHSALYNAIISKSNLKYCYYIYRINVTKDSTDYDKGRMNGQLLAQEFVLPHIINNSYNLVIDVHSNQGTVGGNYEETNFIFAPLNHTASKIIADSIISKIPELTYYYPSSQTSPQYLTNPLVQAGIPTILYETYMYENASVTSNLINKLISTVDSYNFETSTTNSSGAISLNSIIDAASRIKAYVDANGVLPTYVTIGTTQYSMSSFLYLLSKAIVNINGGSTSGVSPITVIGPSSPTGSKVAGTINIGNYTDLALRISNYIITNGQAPNYASSQLGNIQFQSLIYELSKVLAYLNVNGVMPNTLTINTSNPSTLNSGSSSSSNSTSNASTNSSLAPYLKATKNCQVTDSSIKSLASQLTSGLTTDLAKATAIFNYVRDKISYSFYYNTVKGAVGTLSAKSGNCVDKTHLLIALLRASGIAARYVNGQATFSSGNVYGHVWAEIYIDGKWVIADTTSSGNTLGKITNWNTNTATVYGKYAEITF
;
A
#
# COMPACT_ATOMS: atom_id res chain seq x y z
N MET A 1 74.35 -28.53 -1.86
CA MET A 1 74.40 -28.14 -0.43
C MET A 1 72.99 -27.74 0.03
N ILE A 2 72.50 -28.36 1.12
CA ILE A 2 71.55 -27.80 2.11
C ILE A 2 70.19 -27.30 1.52
N ILE A 3 69.18 -28.17 1.40
CA ILE A 3 68.11 -28.51 2.38
C ILE A 3 66.91 -27.52 2.33
N ALA A 4 65.61 -27.84 2.19
CA ALA A 4 64.78 -29.01 1.81
C ALA A 4 63.54 -29.18 2.73
N LEU A 5 62.60 -30.05 2.26
CA LEU A 5 61.34 -30.57 2.84
C LEU A 5 60.07 -29.76 2.46
N LEU A 6 58.88 -30.37 2.18
CA LEU A 6 58.48 -31.79 2.16
C LEU A 6 57.41 -32.08 1.05
N CYS A 7 56.72 -33.23 1.13
CA CYS A 7 55.85 -33.89 0.13
C CYS A 7 54.33 -33.51 0.29
N VAL A 8 53.33 -33.96 -0.50
CA VAL A 8 52.92 -35.36 -0.82
C VAL A 8 52.08 -35.50 -2.13
N PHE A 9 52.53 -36.43 -2.98
CA PHE A 9 51.88 -37.34 -3.97
C PHE A 9 50.60 -37.04 -4.79
N PHE A 10 50.68 -37.52 -6.05
CA PHE A 10 49.63 -37.69 -7.08
C PHE A 10 49.09 -39.13 -7.14
N ILE A 11 47.94 -39.29 -7.82
CA ILE A 11 47.56 -40.36 -8.80
C ILE A 11 46.37 -39.74 -9.60
N SER A 12 46.53 -39.29 -10.86
CA SER A 12 46.30 -40.04 -12.12
C SER A 12 44.93 -40.76 -12.21
N ILE A 13 44.20 -40.81 -13.34
CA ILE A 13 44.61 -41.10 -14.72
C ILE A 13 43.81 -40.26 -15.76
N SER A 14 44.43 -40.04 -16.91
CA SER A 14 43.96 -39.34 -18.11
C SER A 14 43.06 -40.16 -19.05
N SER A 15 42.23 -39.49 -19.87
CA SER A 15 42.36 -39.58 -21.35
C SER A 15 41.38 -38.66 -22.09
N SER A 16 41.82 -38.20 -23.25
CA SER A 16 41.13 -37.37 -24.23
C SER A 16 40.61 -38.21 -25.41
N PHE A 17 39.61 -37.73 -26.17
CA PHE A 17 39.79 -37.27 -27.57
C PHE A 17 38.47 -36.94 -28.30
N ALA A 18 38.54 -35.85 -29.08
CA ALA A 18 37.96 -35.54 -30.39
C ALA A 18 36.46 -35.74 -30.76
N GLU A 19 36.07 -34.86 -31.69
CA GLU A 19 34.91 -34.86 -32.61
C GLU A 19 34.91 -36.13 -33.50
N ASP A 20 33.89 -36.48 -34.31
CA ASP A 20 33.21 -35.63 -35.30
C ASP A 20 31.99 -36.33 -35.98
N THR A 21 31.30 -35.59 -36.87
CA THR A 21 30.37 -36.02 -37.93
C THR A 21 28.88 -36.31 -37.62
N ASN A 22 28.09 -36.48 -38.70
CA ASN A 22 26.71 -36.04 -38.87
C ASN A 22 25.88 -37.08 -39.69
N THR A 23 24.58 -36.82 -39.87
CA THR A 23 23.61 -37.44 -40.83
C THR A 23 22.77 -38.67 -40.41
N ASN A 24 21.49 -38.38 -40.10
CA ASN A 24 20.23 -38.84 -40.75
C ASN A 24 19.82 -40.34 -40.93
N ILE A 25 18.51 -40.58 -40.66
CA ILE A 25 17.57 -41.56 -41.29
C ILE A 25 17.78 -43.05 -40.83
N ASP A 26 16.79 -43.90 -40.50
CA ASP A 26 15.32 -43.85 -40.63
C ASP A 26 14.52 -44.62 -39.53
N GLN A 27 13.23 -44.27 -39.41
CA GLN A 27 12.00 -45.05 -39.15
C GLN A 27 11.80 -46.24 -38.16
N ASN A 28 10.57 -46.22 -37.58
CA ASN A 28 9.70 -47.32 -37.09
C ASN A 28 10.19 -48.10 -35.83
N ASN A 29 9.37 -48.45 -34.82
CA ASN A 29 7.93 -48.30 -34.51
C ASN A 29 7.75 -48.47 -32.97
N ASN A 30 6.64 -48.21 -32.24
CA ASN A 30 5.27 -47.78 -32.53
C ASN A 30 4.67 -47.02 -31.30
N GLN A 31 3.36 -46.75 -31.30
CA GLN A 31 2.52 -46.05 -30.30
C GLN A 31 2.10 -46.94 -29.09
N ASN A 32 1.46 -46.49 -28.00
CA ASN A 32 0.74 -45.25 -27.57
C ASN A 32 1.06 -44.98 -26.06
N ALA A 33 0.60 -43.94 -25.35
CA ALA A 33 -0.36 -42.83 -25.57
C ALA A 33 0.29 -41.49 -25.08
N ASP A 34 -0.33 -40.37 -24.70
CA ASP A 34 -1.71 -39.96 -24.33
C ASP A 34 -2.01 -38.59 -24.99
N SER A 35 -3.11 -38.45 -25.75
CA SER A 35 -3.52 -37.22 -26.42
C SER A 35 -4.92 -36.77 -25.98
N ILE A 36 -4.99 -35.68 -25.21
CA ILE A 36 -6.21 -34.93 -24.87
C ILE A 36 -5.76 -33.45 -24.67
N TYR A 37 -6.29 -32.42 -25.33
CA TYR A 37 -7.66 -32.19 -25.83
C TYR A 37 -7.66 -31.35 -27.12
N SER A 38 -8.29 -31.87 -28.19
CA SER A 38 -8.71 -31.19 -29.44
C SER A 38 -9.25 -32.24 -30.42
N ASP A 39 -10.27 -32.07 -31.28
CA ASP A 39 -11.38 -31.12 -31.44
C ASP A 39 -12.41 -31.75 -32.44
N ASN A 40 -13.26 -30.97 -33.13
CA ASN A 40 -14.23 -31.32 -34.20
C ASN A 40 -15.56 -31.98 -33.80
N ILE A 41 -16.71 -31.29 -33.98
CA ILE A 41 -17.53 -31.03 -35.20
C ILE A 41 -18.56 -32.15 -35.45
N ASN A 42 -19.83 -31.75 -35.55
CA ASN A 42 -20.76 -32.40 -36.48
C ASN A 42 -21.57 -31.31 -37.19
N SER A 43 -21.59 -31.38 -38.52
CA SER A 43 -22.39 -30.52 -39.40
C SER A 43 -23.07 -31.42 -40.41
N SER A 44 -24.40 -31.38 -40.49
CA SER A 44 -25.16 -31.96 -41.58
C SER A 44 -25.89 -30.85 -42.34
N VAL A 45 -25.82 -30.91 -43.67
CA VAL A 45 -26.53 -30.04 -44.59
C VAL A 45 -27.65 -30.86 -45.23
N ILE A 46 -28.87 -30.34 -45.22
CA ILE A 46 -29.91 -30.70 -46.19
C ILE A 46 -30.41 -29.39 -46.81
N ASN A 47 -30.64 -29.46 -48.11
CA ASN A 47 -30.98 -28.36 -49.00
C ASN A 47 -32.51 -28.21 -49.07
N GLU A 48 -33.05 -26.98 -49.18
CA GLU A 48 -34.09 -26.63 -50.18
C GLU A 48 -34.61 -25.18 -50.10
N ASN A 49 -34.48 -24.48 -51.24
CA ASN A 49 -35.45 -23.61 -51.92
C ASN A 49 -36.22 -22.44 -51.27
N THR A 50 -36.24 -21.33 -52.04
CA THR A 50 -37.32 -20.32 -52.22
C THR A 50 -37.73 -19.45 -51.03
N SER A 51 -38.09 -18.18 -51.19
CA SER A 51 -37.93 -17.19 -52.28
C SER A 51 -38.08 -15.78 -51.68
N GLU A 52 -37.93 -14.74 -52.51
CA GLU A 52 -38.70 -13.47 -52.52
C GLU A 52 -39.48 -13.04 -51.24
N ASN A 53 -39.48 -11.79 -50.80
CA ASN A 53 -39.50 -10.57 -51.61
C ASN A 53 -39.31 -9.28 -50.77
N SER A 54 -39.02 -8.17 -51.46
CA SER A 54 -39.58 -6.80 -51.31
C SER A 54 -40.03 -6.26 -49.91
N ASP A 55 -39.90 -4.98 -49.56
CA ASP A 55 -39.19 -3.85 -50.20
C ASP A 55 -39.27 -2.59 -49.30
N VAL A 56 -38.22 -1.76 -49.38
CA VAL A 56 -38.28 -0.30 -49.66
C VAL A 56 -39.01 0.65 -48.68
N ASN A 57 -38.18 1.57 -48.13
CA ASN A 57 -38.47 3.00 -47.90
C ASN A 57 -39.47 3.45 -46.83
N THR A 58 -39.40 4.69 -46.33
CA THR A 58 -38.29 5.67 -46.22
C THR A 58 -38.73 6.77 -45.26
N ASN A 59 -37.74 7.51 -44.74
CA ASN A 59 -37.85 8.94 -44.45
C ASN A 59 -38.83 9.38 -43.33
N ALA A 60 -38.59 10.51 -42.69
CA ALA A 60 -37.34 11.22 -42.42
C ALA A 60 -37.62 12.19 -41.27
N ASN A 61 -36.56 12.82 -40.75
CA ASN A 61 -36.53 14.20 -40.28
C ASN A 61 -37.79 14.78 -39.57
N SER A 62 -37.71 15.34 -38.36
CA SER A 62 -36.52 15.88 -37.71
C SER A 62 -36.96 16.75 -36.53
N ASN A 63 -36.07 16.85 -35.55
CA ASN A 63 -35.65 18.09 -34.89
C ASN A 63 -36.59 18.86 -33.95
N ILE A 64 -35.90 19.42 -32.93
CA ILE A 64 -36.18 20.69 -32.25
C ILE A 64 -37.40 20.68 -31.31
N SER A 65 -37.32 21.19 -30.08
CA SER A 65 -36.15 21.63 -29.29
C SER A 65 -36.58 21.90 -27.85
N SER A 66 -35.60 21.87 -26.94
CA SER A 66 -35.46 22.75 -25.76
C SER A 66 -36.57 22.91 -24.72
N ASN A 67 -36.05 23.14 -23.50
CA ASN A 67 -36.65 23.84 -22.37
C ASN A 67 -37.61 23.05 -21.50
N THR A 68 -37.59 23.18 -20.18
CA THR A 68 -36.60 23.53 -19.14
C THR A 68 -37.46 23.57 -17.87
N ASP A 69 -36.81 23.51 -16.72
CA ASP A 69 -37.35 24.01 -15.46
C ASP A 69 -38.46 23.24 -14.74
N SER A 70 -37.96 22.46 -13.76
CA SER A 70 -38.05 22.86 -12.35
C SER A 70 -39.41 22.82 -11.65
N LYS A 71 -39.43 21.97 -10.60
CA LYS A 71 -40.04 22.23 -9.27
C LYS A 71 -41.60 22.19 -9.26
N THR A 72 -42.28 21.70 -8.22
CA THR A 72 -41.85 21.27 -6.88
C THR A 72 -42.91 20.40 -6.20
N ASN A 73 -42.46 19.58 -5.23
CA ASN A 73 -43.13 19.21 -3.97
C ASN A 73 -44.49 18.48 -3.93
N ASN A 74 -44.47 17.34 -3.22
CA ASN A 74 -45.39 16.89 -2.15
C ASN A 74 -46.91 16.88 -2.45
N THR A 75 -47.62 15.78 -2.15
CA THR A 75 -47.79 15.34 -0.76
C THR A 75 -48.27 13.88 -0.63
N ILE A 76 -47.74 13.24 0.42
CA ILE A 76 -48.08 11.98 1.09
C ILE A 76 -49.59 11.65 1.17
N VAL A 77 -49.98 10.38 0.93
CA VAL A 77 -51.02 9.66 1.71
C VAL A 77 -50.61 8.18 1.87
N ASN A 78 -50.81 7.62 3.07
CA ASN A 78 -50.62 6.21 3.42
C ASN A 78 -51.92 5.39 3.35
N SER A 79 -51.85 4.12 2.95
CA SER A 79 -52.66 2.99 3.48
C SER A 79 -52.09 1.67 2.91
N ILE A 80 -51.46 0.78 3.70
CA ILE A 80 -52.01 -0.18 4.70
C ILE A 80 -52.56 -1.46 4.04
N ASN A 81 -51.85 -2.58 4.27
CA ASN A 81 -52.28 -3.98 4.55
C ASN A 81 -53.46 -4.65 3.76
N ASP A 82 -53.57 -6.00 3.65
CA ASP A 82 -52.96 -7.10 4.41
C ASP A 82 -52.96 -8.48 3.67
N SER A 83 -52.18 -9.43 4.23
CA SER A 83 -52.47 -10.88 4.39
C SER A 83 -52.57 -11.90 3.23
N ASN A 84 -51.55 -12.79 3.21
CA ASN A 84 -51.61 -14.26 3.28
C ASN A 84 -52.57 -15.11 2.41
N THR A 85 -51.98 -16.06 1.66
CA THR A 85 -52.55 -17.43 1.50
C THR A 85 -51.44 -18.47 1.31
N THR A 86 -51.61 -19.68 1.82
CA THR A 86 -50.55 -20.70 1.97
C THR A 86 -50.80 -22.01 1.21
N VAL A 87 -49.73 -22.55 0.60
CA VAL A 87 -49.43 -23.97 0.35
C VAL A 87 -50.34 -24.77 -0.61
N LYS A 88 -49.73 -25.24 -1.72
CA LYS A 88 -49.55 -26.69 -1.93
C LYS A 88 -48.32 -27.04 -2.76
N ILE A 89 -47.62 -28.09 -2.34
CA ILE A 89 -46.40 -28.63 -2.94
C ILE A 89 -46.79 -29.77 -3.89
N PHE A 90 -46.19 -29.81 -5.08
CA PHE A 90 -45.88 -31.08 -5.74
C PHE A 90 -44.41 -31.08 -6.16
N ASN A 91 -43.76 -32.24 -6.01
CA ASN A 91 -42.32 -32.39 -6.04
C ASN A 91 -41.97 -33.54 -7.00
N THR A 92 -41.33 -33.24 -8.13
CA THR A 92 -40.74 -34.25 -9.03
C THR A 92 -39.42 -33.74 -9.57
N SER A 93 -38.35 -34.43 -9.18
CA SER A 93 -36.95 -34.07 -9.47
C SER A 93 -36.56 -34.33 -10.93
N SER A 94 -35.75 -33.44 -11.50
CA SER A 94 -34.82 -33.74 -12.59
C SER A 94 -33.65 -32.77 -12.51
N ASN A 95 -32.42 -33.29 -12.62
CA ASN A 95 -31.23 -32.66 -12.03
C ASN A 95 -30.20 -32.29 -13.11
N THR A 96 -30.11 -31.01 -13.46
CA THR A 96 -29.05 -30.45 -14.33
C THR A 96 -28.47 -29.18 -13.71
N ASN A 97 -27.43 -29.34 -12.89
CA ASN A 97 -26.73 -28.24 -12.22
C ASN A 97 -25.93 -27.37 -13.22
N SER A 98 -26.40 -26.15 -13.47
CA SER A 98 -25.63 -25.07 -14.09
C SER A 98 -25.44 -23.92 -13.10
N ASN A 99 -24.48 -24.06 -12.18
CA ASN A 99 -24.15 -23.00 -11.21
C ASN A 99 -23.37 -21.86 -11.86
N THR A 100 -24.08 -20.80 -12.23
CA THR A 100 -23.50 -19.48 -12.51
C THR A 100 -23.00 -18.84 -11.21
N GLU A 101 -21.70 -18.56 -11.12
CA GLU A 101 -21.13 -17.87 -9.95
C GLU A 101 -21.56 -16.39 -9.90
N PHE A 102 -22.25 -16.00 -8.82
CA PHE A 102 -22.55 -14.60 -8.52
C PHE A 102 -21.27 -13.84 -8.14
N LYS A 103 -20.98 -12.74 -8.84
CA LYS A 103 -19.83 -11.88 -8.57
C LYS A 103 -20.16 -10.84 -7.49
N ALA A 104 -19.42 -10.85 -6.39
CA ALA A 104 -19.35 -9.71 -5.47
C ALA A 104 -18.35 -8.66 -5.97
N ALA A 105 -18.71 -7.38 -5.91
CA ALA A 105 -17.82 -6.29 -6.29
C ALA A 105 -16.79 -6.02 -5.18
N GLY A 106 -15.52 -6.39 -5.40
CA GLY A 106 -14.42 -5.99 -4.50
C GLY A 106 -13.22 -6.93 -4.40
N GLU A 107 -13.31 -8.20 -4.82
CA GLU A 107 -12.19 -9.15 -4.68
C GLU A 107 -11.11 -9.02 -5.79
N LEU A 108 -9.84 -9.16 -5.40
CA LEU A 108 -8.66 -8.97 -6.25
C LEU A 108 -8.47 -10.12 -7.25
N THR A 109 -8.90 -9.94 -8.50
CA THR A 109 -8.92 -11.03 -9.48
C THR A 109 -7.55 -11.53 -9.97
N LYS A 110 -6.48 -10.73 -9.88
CA LYS A 110 -5.13 -11.06 -10.38
C LYS A 110 -4.02 -10.50 -9.50
N LEU A 111 -2.89 -11.23 -9.43
CA LEU A 111 -1.66 -10.82 -8.76
C LEU A 111 -0.48 -10.73 -9.75
N SER A 112 0.44 -9.80 -9.52
CA SER A 112 1.72 -9.77 -10.22
C SER A 112 2.63 -10.91 -9.73
N GLN A 113 3.53 -11.36 -10.60
CA GLN A 113 4.56 -12.31 -10.17
C GLN A 113 5.49 -11.70 -9.11
N SER A 114 5.72 -10.38 -9.09
CA SER A 114 6.52 -9.71 -8.05
C SER A 114 5.86 -9.77 -6.67
N GLN A 115 4.53 -9.61 -6.58
CA GLN A 115 3.78 -9.75 -5.32
C GLN A 115 3.91 -11.19 -4.76
N ILE A 116 3.82 -12.20 -5.62
CA ILE A 116 3.95 -13.61 -5.21
C ILE A 116 5.40 -13.96 -4.83
N LEU A 117 6.39 -13.39 -5.53
CA LEU A 117 7.82 -13.51 -5.18
C LEU A 117 8.13 -12.88 -3.81
N GLN A 118 7.55 -11.70 -3.50
CA GLN A 118 7.68 -11.09 -2.18
C GLN A 118 7.02 -11.95 -1.09
N ALA A 119 5.79 -12.42 -1.31
CA ALA A 119 5.07 -13.30 -0.39
C ALA A 119 5.88 -14.57 -0.03
N SER A 120 6.64 -15.12 -1.01
CA SER A 120 7.48 -16.31 -0.78
C SER A 120 8.62 -16.09 0.23
N LYS A 121 9.12 -14.85 0.37
CA LYS A 121 10.11 -14.48 1.41
C LYS A 121 9.49 -14.59 2.80
N SER A 122 8.30 -14.03 2.99
CA SER A 122 7.57 -14.07 4.26
C SER A 122 7.20 -15.50 4.68
N ILE A 123 6.73 -16.33 3.75
CA ILE A 123 6.47 -17.76 4.01
C ILE A 123 7.76 -18.52 4.32
N ASN A 124 8.87 -18.22 3.64
CA ASN A 124 10.15 -18.88 3.92
C ASN A 124 10.59 -18.63 5.38
N SER A 125 10.53 -17.37 5.83
CA SER A 125 10.81 -17.00 7.23
C SER A 125 9.85 -17.66 8.22
N TYR A 126 8.55 -17.72 7.90
CA TYR A 126 7.56 -18.38 8.77
C TYR A 126 7.83 -19.89 8.93
N ILE A 127 8.09 -20.60 7.83
CA ILE A 127 8.37 -22.05 7.88
C ILE A 127 9.69 -22.31 8.61
N SER A 128 10.73 -21.50 8.37
CA SER A 128 12.00 -21.61 9.10
C SER A 128 11.85 -21.39 10.62
N LYS A 129 10.97 -20.47 11.05
CA LYS A 129 10.76 -20.17 12.48
C LYS A 129 9.83 -21.15 13.19
N TYR A 130 8.73 -21.57 12.56
CA TYR A 130 7.67 -22.33 13.21
C TYR A 130 7.56 -23.79 12.77
N ASN A 131 8.33 -24.21 11.77
CA ASN A 131 8.31 -25.54 11.15
C ASN A 131 6.88 -26.05 10.88
N LYS A 132 6.02 -25.15 10.38
CA LYS A 132 4.63 -25.36 9.95
C LYS A 132 4.23 -24.30 8.93
N LEU A 133 3.14 -24.53 8.20
CA LEU A 133 2.51 -23.52 7.36
C LEU A 133 1.58 -22.61 8.18
N PRO A 134 1.40 -21.33 7.81
CA PRO A 134 0.34 -20.48 8.36
C PRO A 134 -1.03 -20.91 7.80
N ASN A 135 -2.12 -20.37 8.34
CA ASN A 135 -3.47 -20.64 7.82
C ASN A 135 -3.73 -19.96 6.47
N TYR A 136 -3.26 -18.73 6.31
CA TYR A 136 -3.33 -17.90 5.11
C TYR A 136 -2.11 -16.98 5.02
N ILE A 137 -1.96 -16.28 3.91
CA ILE A 137 -1.04 -15.15 3.73
C ILE A 137 -1.76 -13.97 3.11
N THR A 138 -1.51 -12.77 3.61
CA THR A 138 -2.01 -11.54 3.01
C THR A 138 -1.09 -11.11 1.87
N ILE A 139 -1.64 -11.00 0.65
CA ILE A 139 -0.93 -10.47 -0.53
C ILE A 139 -1.76 -9.29 -1.04
N SER A 140 -1.15 -8.09 -1.04
CA SER A 140 -1.81 -6.84 -1.47
C SER A 140 -3.19 -6.62 -0.83
N GLY A 141 -3.26 -6.77 0.49
CA GLY A 141 -4.50 -6.61 1.28
C GLY A 141 -5.50 -7.77 1.17
N THR A 142 -5.29 -8.72 0.27
CA THR A 142 -6.17 -9.90 0.13
C THR A 142 -5.61 -11.07 0.93
N ASN A 143 -6.42 -11.66 1.80
CA ASN A 143 -6.08 -12.91 2.47
C ASN A 143 -6.22 -14.07 1.48
N ILE A 144 -5.13 -14.84 1.31
CA ILE A 144 -4.99 -15.97 0.40
C ILE A 144 -4.74 -17.22 1.24
N SER A 145 -5.62 -18.20 1.17
CA SER A 145 -5.45 -19.47 1.89
C SER A 145 -4.19 -20.21 1.43
N MET A 146 -3.69 -21.19 2.20
CA MET A 146 -2.58 -22.02 1.72
C MET A 146 -2.92 -22.86 0.48
N THR A 147 -4.19 -23.19 0.24
CA THR A 147 -4.63 -23.91 -0.97
C THR A 147 -4.66 -23.02 -2.21
N GLU A 148 -5.14 -21.79 -2.05
CA GLU A 148 -5.09 -20.73 -3.07
C GLU A 148 -3.62 -20.35 -3.36
N TYR A 149 -2.78 -20.28 -2.33
CA TYR A 149 -1.34 -20.02 -2.45
C TYR A 149 -0.58 -21.14 -3.15
N MET A 150 -0.93 -22.41 -2.91
CA MET A 150 -0.38 -23.57 -3.64
C MET A 150 -0.62 -23.44 -5.15
N TYR A 151 -1.80 -22.96 -5.55
CA TYR A 151 -2.11 -22.68 -6.95
C TYR A 151 -1.26 -21.53 -7.49
N LEU A 152 -1.19 -20.39 -6.79
CA LEU A 152 -0.38 -19.23 -7.20
C LEU A 152 1.11 -19.57 -7.37
N LEU A 153 1.70 -20.31 -6.43
CA LEU A 153 3.09 -20.78 -6.52
C LEU A 153 3.29 -21.69 -7.75
N SER A 154 2.37 -22.62 -7.97
CA SER A 154 2.45 -23.56 -9.10
C SER A 154 2.37 -22.84 -10.45
N VAL A 155 1.44 -21.88 -10.59
CA VAL A 155 1.33 -21.05 -11.80
C VAL A 155 2.55 -20.14 -11.96
N THR A 156 3.12 -19.60 -10.87
CA THR A 156 4.35 -18.78 -10.93
C THR A 156 5.53 -19.56 -11.48
N ILE A 157 5.73 -20.79 -11.04
CA ILE A 157 6.80 -21.66 -11.56
C ILE A 157 6.52 -22.05 -13.01
N TYR A 158 5.27 -22.40 -13.35
CA TYR A 158 4.86 -22.70 -14.72
C TYR A 158 5.08 -21.51 -15.67
N TYR A 159 4.75 -20.28 -15.26
CA TYR A 159 4.99 -19.06 -16.04
C TYR A 159 6.48 -18.77 -16.19
N LYS A 160 7.26 -18.79 -15.10
CA LYS A 160 8.71 -18.56 -15.16
C LYS A 160 9.46 -19.58 -16.00
N TYR A 161 9.05 -20.86 -15.98
CA TYR A 161 9.64 -21.89 -16.84
C TYR A 161 9.36 -21.60 -18.32
N ASN A 162 8.11 -21.24 -18.66
CA ASN A 162 7.69 -20.90 -20.03
C ASN A 162 7.96 -19.43 -20.41
N LYS A 163 8.82 -18.70 -19.69
CA LYS A 163 9.16 -17.28 -19.91
C LYS A 163 7.94 -16.32 -19.98
N LYS A 164 6.79 -16.69 -19.41
CA LYS A 164 5.57 -15.85 -19.40
C LYS A 164 5.66 -14.78 -18.31
N THR A 165 5.43 -13.53 -18.68
CA THR A 165 5.48 -12.35 -17.79
C THR A 165 4.12 -11.94 -17.21
N SER A 166 3.04 -12.56 -17.68
CA SER A 166 1.65 -12.24 -17.31
C SER A 166 1.39 -12.28 -15.80
N GLN A 167 0.43 -11.45 -15.36
CA GLN A 167 -0.20 -11.58 -14.05
C GLN A 167 -0.94 -12.92 -13.91
N ILE A 168 -1.06 -13.39 -12.67
CA ILE A 168 -1.65 -14.68 -12.33
C ILE A 168 -3.03 -14.45 -11.73
N SER A 169 -4.06 -15.02 -12.35
CA SER A 169 -5.42 -14.97 -11.81
C SER A 169 -5.52 -15.76 -10.52
N ILE A 170 -6.15 -15.18 -9.50
CA ILE A 170 -6.42 -15.88 -8.25
C ILE A 170 -7.58 -16.86 -8.50
N LYS A 171 -7.40 -18.12 -8.13
CA LYS A 171 -8.50 -19.08 -8.05
C LYS A 171 -8.93 -19.16 -6.60
N TYR A 172 -10.03 -18.49 -6.28
CA TYR A 172 -10.59 -18.45 -4.93
C TYR A 172 -11.33 -19.76 -4.57
N ASN A 173 -11.61 -19.94 -3.27
CA ASN A 173 -12.43 -21.03 -2.75
C ASN A 173 -11.88 -22.44 -3.03
N VAL A 174 -10.55 -22.58 -3.20
CA VAL A 174 -9.91 -23.89 -3.36
C VAL A 174 -9.99 -24.67 -2.06
N LYS A 175 -10.72 -25.78 -2.05
CA LYS A 175 -10.95 -26.60 -0.85
C LYS A 175 -9.66 -27.26 -0.34
N ASN A 176 -9.58 -27.44 0.98
CA ASN A 176 -8.49 -28.19 1.62
C ASN A 176 -8.46 -29.68 1.18
N PRO A 177 -7.29 -30.33 1.21
CA PRO A 177 -7.19 -31.77 1.02
C PRO A 177 -7.99 -32.51 2.11
N SER A 178 -8.63 -33.64 1.79
CA SER A 178 -9.41 -34.41 2.78
C SER A 178 -8.52 -35.10 3.81
N SER A 179 -7.40 -35.67 3.36
CA SER A 179 -6.54 -36.53 4.18
C SER A 179 -5.10 -36.48 3.64
N PRO A 180 -4.41 -35.34 3.80
CA PRO A 180 -3.05 -35.18 3.30
C PRO A 180 -2.10 -36.13 4.03
N SER A 181 -1.49 -37.04 3.27
CA SER A 181 -0.56 -38.05 3.78
C SER A 181 0.50 -38.35 2.73
N GLY A 182 1.71 -38.71 3.16
CA GLY A 182 2.85 -38.89 2.27
C GLY A 182 3.96 -39.75 2.85
N ALA A 183 5.06 -39.82 2.11
CA ALA A 183 6.29 -40.49 2.52
C ALA A 183 7.26 -39.52 3.23
N THR A 184 8.32 -40.06 3.84
CA THR A 184 9.50 -39.27 4.18
C THR A 184 10.23 -38.91 2.89
N ILE A 185 10.52 -37.63 2.68
CA ILE A 185 11.08 -37.10 1.44
C ILE A 185 12.52 -36.66 1.68
N LYS A 186 13.48 -37.34 1.04
CA LYS A 186 14.92 -36.99 1.08
C LYS A 186 15.50 -37.08 -0.33
N GLY A 187 16.11 -36.00 -0.83
CA GLY A 187 16.75 -35.95 -2.14
C GLY A 187 16.39 -34.71 -2.95
N SER A 188 16.74 -34.71 -4.25
CA SER A 188 16.63 -33.54 -5.13
C SER A 188 15.81 -33.79 -6.40
N LEU A 189 14.97 -32.83 -6.77
CA LEU A 189 14.17 -32.80 -7.98
C LEU A 189 14.78 -31.82 -8.99
N THR A 190 14.90 -32.20 -10.27
CA THR A 190 15.41 -31.32 -11.33
C THR A 190 14.37 -30.28 -11.76
N LYS A 191 14.81 -29.23 -12.47
CA LYS A 191 13.94 -28.20 -13.07
C LYS A 191 12.81 -28.78 -13.92
N ALA A 192 13.09 -29.77 -14.75
CA ALA A 192 12.07 -30.47 -15.54
C ALA A 192 11.08 -31.24 -14.66
N GLN A 193 11.56 -31.89 -13.60
CA GLN A 193 10.72 -32.69 -12.68
C GLN A 193 9.75 -31.80 -11.88
N TYR A 194 10.24 -30.75 -11.20
CA TYR A 194 9.32 -29.88 -10.46
C TYR A 194 8.38 -29.10 -11.38
N TYR A 195 8.78 -28.79 -12.61
CA TYR A 195 7.91 -28.22 -13.63
C TYR A 195 6.78 -29.17 -14.07
N ALA A 196 7.07 -30.46 -14.25
CA ALA A 196 6.04 -31.45 -14.51
C ALA A 196 5.02 -31.53 -13.35
N TYR A 197 5.49 -31.46 -12.11
CA TYR A 197 4.62 -31.50 -10.93
C TYR A 197 3.73 -30.25 -10.80
N THR A 198 4.20 -29.05 -11.16
CA THR A 198 3.34 -27.85 -11.12
C THR A 198 2.22 -27.92 -12.15
N LYS A 199 2.46 -28.46 -13.35
CA LYS A 199 1.38 -28.75 -14.33
C LYS A 199 0.30 -29.66 -13.72
N ASN A 200 0.71 -30.73 -13.03
CA ASN A 200 -0.21 -31.68 -12.42
C ASN A 200 -1.03 -31.04 -11.27
N ILE A 201 -0.40 -30.21 -10.44
CA ILE A 201 -1.08 -29.47 -9.36
C ILE A 201 -2.11 -28.48 -9.93
N ILE A 202 -1.75 -27.73 -10.98
CA ILE A 202 -2.66 -26.80 -11.66
C ILE A 202 -3.85 -27.56 -12.27
N LYS A 203 -3.62 -28.69 -12.97
CA LYS A 203 -4.68 -29.53 -13.55
C LYS A 203 -5.61 -30.06 -12.44
N TYR A 204 -5.06 -30.58 -11.35
CA TYR A 204 -5.84 -31.11 -10.22
C TYR A 204 -6.71 -30.03 -9.57
N ILE A 205 -6.11 -28.87 -9.21
CA ILE A 205 -6.85 -27.78 -8.56
C ILE A 205 -7.92 -27.19 -9.49
N LYS A 206 -7.68 -27.13 -10.81
CA LYS A 206 -8.72 -26.72 -11.78
C LYS A 206 -9.88 -27.72 -11.82
N ASN A 207 -9.61 -29.01 -11.96
CA ASN A 207 -10.63 -30.04 -12.15
C ASN A 207 -11.47 -30.30 -10.88
N TYR A 208 -10.85 -30.30 -9.70
CA TYR A 208 -11.51 -30.70 -8.45
C TYR A 208 -11.83 -29.54 -7.49
N ASN A 209 -11.48 -28.30 -7.87
CA ASN A 209 -11.52 -27.10 -7.03
C ASN A 209 -10.96 -27.31 -5.60
N LYS A 210 -9.90 -28.12 -5.49
CA LYS A 210 -9.39 -28.66 -4.23
C LYS A 210 -7.89 -28.93 -4.34
N ALA A 211 -7.13 -28.70 -3.27
CA ALA A 211 -5.71 -29.06 -3.23
C ALA A 211 -5.53 -30.59 -3.09
N PRO A 212 -4.52 -31.19 -3.75
CA PRO A 212 -4.30 -32.63 -3.67
C PRO A 212 -3.77 -33.05 -2.30
N ASN A 213 -4.18 -34.23 -1.82
CA ASN A 213 -3.65 -34.83 -0.57
C ASN A 213 -2.11 -34.98 -0.62
N TYR A 214 -1.59 -35.35 -1.80
CA TYR A 214 -0.16 -35.46 -2.09
C TYR A 214 0.12 -35.24 -3.58
N VAL A 215 1.40 -34.99 -3.89
CA VAL A 215 1.96 -34.94 -5.24
C VAL A 215 2.88 -36.14 -5.40
N THR A 216 2.58 -37.02 -6.36
CA THR A 216 3.45 -38.16 -6.68
C THR A 216 4.71 -37.67 -7.38
N THR A 217 5.89 -38.01 -6.84
CA THR A 217 7.19 -37.64 -7.39
C THR A 217 8.16 -38.81 -7.33
N LYS A 218 9.33 -38.69 -7.98
CA LYS A 218 10.42 -39.69 -7.86
C LYS A 218 10.97 -39.84 -6.43
N LEU A 219 10.69 -38.90 -5.52
CA LEU A 219 11.07 -38.97 -4.10
C LEU A 219 9.93 -39.57 -3.24
N GLY A 220 8.90 -40.14 -3.86
CA GLY A 220 7.69 -40.63 -3.22
C GLY A 220 6.53 -39.63 -3.25
N LYS A 221 5.46 -39.96 -2.50
CA LYS A 221 4.27 -39.12 -2.35
C LYS A 221 4.58 -37.95 -1.42
N ILE A 222 4.79 -36.75 -1.99
CA ILE A 222 5.01 -35.52 -1.23
C ILE A 222 3.64 -34.99 -0.76
N GLN A 223 3.34 -35.06 0.54
CA GLN A 223 2.05 -34.56 1.03
C GLN A 223 1.90 -33.03 0.90
N TYR A 224 0.65 -32.57 0.87
CA TYR A 224 0.23 -31.17 0.70
C TYR A 224 1.18 -30.12 1.32
N GLN A 225 1.48 -30.20 2.62
CA GLN A 225 2.30 -29.18 3.29
C GLN A 225 3.76 -29.18 2.81
N THR A 226 4.35 -30.36 2.63
CA THR A 226 5.71 -30.49 2.05
C THR A 226 5.72 -30.03 0.59
N ALA A 227 4.62 -30.20 -0.16
CA ALA A 227 4.51 -29.71 -1.53
C ALA A 227 4.48 -28.18 -1.58
N ILE A 228 3.72 -27.51 -0.70
CA ILE A 228 3.75 -26.04 -0.58
C ILE A 228 5.15 -25.56 -0.17
N TYR A 229 5.80 -26.20 0.80
CA TYR A 229 7.17 -25.86 1.20
C TYR A 229 8.17 -25.97 0.04
N MET A 230 8.10 -27.06 -0.75
CA MET A 230 8.91 -27.24 -1.96
C MET A 230 8.68 -26.12 -2.97
N LEU A 231 7.41 -25.84 -3.29
CA LEU A 231 7.02 -24.78 -4.24
C LEU A 231 7.47 -23.40 -3.75
N ASN A 232 7.31 -23.11 -2.46
CA ASN A 232 7.76 -21.85 -1.86
C ASN A 232 9.28 -21.72 -1.94
N LYS A 233 10.04 -22.80 -1.68
CA LYS A 233 11.51 -22.80 -1.77
C LYS A 233 12.00 -22.51 -3.19
N ILE A 234 11.30 -22.99 -4.22
CA ILE A 234 11.59 -22.68 -5.63
C ILE A 234 11.30 -21.20 -5.95
N VAL A 235 10.14 -20.69 -5.53
CA VAL A 235 9.75 -19.28 -5.80
C VAL A 235 10.61 -18.30 -5.00
N TYR A 236 10.96 -18.62 -3.76
CA TYR A 236 11.90 -17.87 -2.92
C TYR A 236 13.28 -17.78 -3.58
N TYR A 237 13.82 -18.90 -4.09
CA TYR A 237 15.07 -18.88 -4.85
C TYR A 237 14.97 -17.92 -6.05
N ALA A 238 13.88 -17.97 -6.82
CA ALA A 238 13.65 -17.05 -7.94
C ALA A 238 13.45 -15.59 -7.49
N ALA A 239 12.99 -15.33 -6.26
CA ALA A 239 12.85 -14.00 -5.67
C ALA A 239 14.19 -13.41 -5.17
N VAL A 240 15.20 -14.25 -4.97
CA VAL A 240 16.55 -13.86 -4.53
C VAL A 240 17.55 -13.85 -5.69
N LYS A 241 17.42 -14.77 -6.65
CA LYS A 241 18.37 -14.95 -7.77
C LYS A 241 17.82 -14.52 -9.13
N GLY A 242 16.54 -14.14 -9.23
CA GLY A 242 15.89 -13.72 -10.49
C GLY A 242 15.42 -14.86 -11.40
N TYR A 243 16.07 -16.02 -11.35
CA TYR A 243 15.78 -17.20 -12.18
C TYR A 243 15.38 -18.44 -11.36
N LEU A 244 14.72 -19.41 -12.01
CA LEU A 244 14.36 -20.70 -11.40
C LEU A 244 15.60 -21.60 -11.19
N PRO A 245 15.74 -22.26 -10.02
CA PRO A 245 16.91 -23.09 -9.71
C PRO A 245 17.00 -24.33 -10.62
N SER A 246 18.21 -24.82 -10.90
CA SER A 246 18.43 -26.05 -11.70
C SER A 246 17.86 -27.31 -11.03
N SER A 247 17.84 -27.35 -9.70
CA SER A 247 17.21 -28.40 -8.89
C SER A 247 16.69 -27.83 -7.55
N VAL A 248 15.84 -28.58 -6.86
CA VAL A 248 15.41 -28.28 -5.48
C VAL A 248 15.64 -29.50 -4.59
N SER A 249 16.35 -29.30 -3.48
CA SER A 249 16.64 -30.34 -2.48
C SER A 249 15.66 -30.28 -1.31
N LEU A 250 15.14 -31.44 -0.91
CA LEU A 250 14.21 -31.64 0.22
C LEU A 250 14.78 -32.66 1.20
N SER A 251 14.51 -32.44 2.49
CA SER A 251 14.75 -33.38 3.58
C SER A 251 13.66 -33.14 4.64
N VAL A 252 12.55 -33.87 4.54
CA VAL A 252 11.37 -33.70 5.40
C VAL A 252 10.82 -35.08 5.78
N SER A 253 10.84 -35.39 7.08
CA SER A 253 10.22 -36.60 7.61
C SER A 253 8.69 -36.58 7.47
N LYS A 254 8.08 -37.75 7.22
CA LYS A 254 6.63 -37.95 7.35
C LYS A 254 6.09 -37.47 8.70
N SER A 255 6.87 -37.63 9.78
CA SER A 255 6.53 -37.22 11.14
C SER A 255 6.83 -35.75 11.50
N SER A 256 7.36 -34.96 10.56
CA SER A 256 7.68 -33.53 10.78
C SER A 256 6.48 -32.72 11.26
N SER A 257 6.70 -31.72 12.12
CA SER A 257 5.64 -30.77 12.53
C SER A 257 5.02 -30.03 11.34
N LEU A 258 5.77 -29.86 10.25
CA LEU A 258 5.27 -29.30 8.99
C LEU A 258 4.14 -30.14 8.39
N ASN A 259 4.22 -31.46 8.55
CA ASN A 259 3.28 -32.44 8.01
C ASN A 259 2.12 -32.76 8.98
N LYS A 260 2.30 -32.50 10.28
CA LYS A 260 1.25 -32.65 11.32
C LYS A 260 0.20 -31.53 11.30
N ASN A 261 0.58 -30.31 10.92
CA ASN A 261 -0.31 -29.14 10.94
C ASN A 261 -0.98 -28.95 9.56
N LEU A 262 -2.31 -29.02 9.49
CA LEU A 262 -3.06 -28.67 8.27
C LEU A 262 -3.62 -27.24 8.39
N PRO A 263 -3.17 -26.29 7.55
CA PRO A 263 -3.76 -24.95 7.45
C PRO A 263 -5.28 -24.96 7.33
N LYS A 264 -5.99 -24.19 8.16
CA LYS A 264 -7.45 -24.00 8.07
C LYS A 264 -7.77 -22.54 7.80
N TYR A 265 -8.50 -22.28 6.74
CA TYR A 265 -8.99 -20.97 6.36
C TYR A 265 -10.28 -21.14 5.56
N GLU A 266 -11.34 -20.43 5.96
CA GLU A 266 -12.59 -20.37 5.23
C GLU A 266 -12.79 -18.93 4.74
N ARG A 267 -13.12 -18.79 3.46
CA ARG A 267 -13.48 -17.52 2.82
C ARG A 267 -15.00 -17.35 3.01
N SER A 268 -15.43 -16.24 3.60
CA SER A 268 -16.83 -16.00 3.94
C SER A 268 -17.73 -15.99 2.69
N SER A 269 -18.36 -17.12 2.39
CA SER A 269 -19.31 -17.25 1.28
C SER A 269 -20.70 -16.76 1.68
N SER A 270 -21.29 -15.88 0.88
CA SER A 270 -22.61 -15.29 1.09
C SER A 270 -23.75 -16.24 0.73
N SER A 271 -23.82 -17.41 1.39
CA SER A 271 -24.95 -18.35 1.30
C SER A 271 -24.87 -19.46 2.37
N ASN A 272 -25.42 -19.18 3.55
CA ASN A 272 -26.18 -20.10 4.43
C ASN A 272 -26.21 -19.52 5.85
N LEU A 273 -27.40 -19.14 6.31
CA LEU A 273 -27.67 -18.82 7.70
C LEU A 273 -28.62 -19.88 8.26
N GLY A 274 -28.20 -20.56 9.33
CA GLY A 274 -29.04 -21.51 10.05
C GLY A 274 -28.21 -22.46 10.92
N SER A 275 -28.34 -22.51 12.24
CA SER A 275 -29.13 -21.63 13.11
C SER A 275 -28.47 -21.52 14.49
N GLU A 276 -27.90 -20.36 14.82
CA GLU A 276 -27.84 -19.88 16.21
C GLU A 276 -27.79 -18.33 16.20
N VAL A 277 -28.98 -17.75 16.02
CA VAL A 277 -29.40 -16.35 16.26
C VAL A 277 -28.34 -15.26 16.03
N THR A 278 -28.03 -14.97 14.76
CA THR A 278 -27.43 -13.69 14.36
C THR A 278 -28.51 -12.69 13.99
N ASN A 279 -28.93 -11.88 14.97
CA ASN A 279 -29.89 -10.81 14.78
C ASN A 279 -29.19 -9.45 14.81
N SER A 280 -28.89 -8.87 13.65
CA SER A 280 -28.69 -7.42 13.45
C SER A 280 -28.51 -7.10 11.96
N ASN A 281 -29.16 -6.12 11.31
CA ASN A 281 -30.05 -5.08 11.84
C ASN A 281 -29.39 -4.31 13.00
N THR A 282 -28.26 -3.64 12.71
CA THR A 282 -27.22 -3.14 13.65
C THR A 282 -27.79 -2.77 15.03
N SER A 283 -27.86 -3.77 15.91
CA SER A 283 -28.51 -3.66 17.20
C SER A 283 -27.47 -3.18 18.20
N LYS A 284 -27.85 -2.19 19.03
CA LYS A 284 -26.93 -1.64 20.01
C LYS A 284 -26.40 -2.77 20.93
N PRO A 285 -25.10 -2.83 21.27
CA PRO A 285 -24.48 -3.94 21.98
C PRO A 285 -25.27 -4.44 23.20
N THR A 286 -25.55 -5.74 23.26
CA THR A 286 -26.25 -6.33 24.40
C THR A 286 -25.36 -6.48 25.64
N THR A 287 -24.04 -6.57 25.48
CA THR A 287 -23.05 -6.59 26.56
C THR A 287 -21.77 -5.80 26.23
N ILE A 288 -21.03 -5.37 27.25
CA ILE A 288 -19.74 -4.64 27.14
C ILE A 288 -18.74 -5.23 28.13
N SER A 289 -17.47 -5.41 27.74
CA SER A 289 -16.44 -5.91 28.66
C SER A 289 -16.08 -4.88 29.75
N GLN A 290 -15.76 -5.35 30.95
CA GLN A 290 -15.40 -4.47 32.07
C GLN A 290 -14.18 -3.58 31.73
N SER A 291 -13.19 -4.09 31.00
CA SER A 291 -11.99 -3.34 30.61
C SER A 291 -12.30 -2.07 29.83
N LEU A 292 -13.27 -2.11 28.91
CA LEU A 292 -13.69 -0.95 28.12
C LEU A 292 -14.45 0.08 28.97
N ILE A 293 -15.19 -0.38 29.98
CA ILE A 293 -15.85 0.49 30.98
C ILE A 293 -14.81 1.20 31.86
N TRP A 294 -13.72 0.52 32.23
CA TRP A 294 -12.60 1.13 32.99
C TRP A 294 -11.87 2.20 32.17
N VAL A 295 -11.58 1.94 30.88
CA VAL A 295 -10.98 2.95 29.98
C VAL A 295 -11.89 4.17 29.83
N ALA A 296 -13.19 3.95 29.58
CA ALA A 296 -14.18 5.03 29.52
C ALA A 296 -14.28 5.84 30.82
N SER A 297 -14.08 5.19 31.98
CA SER A 297 -14.04 5.85 33.29
C SER A 297 -12.87 6.84 33.42
N SER A 298 -11.69 6.50 32.89
CA SER A 298 -10.56 7.44 32.82
C SER A 298 -10.88 8.64 31.91
N SER A 299 -11.54 8.43 30.77
CA SER A 299 -11.99 9.54 29.90
C SER A 299 -12.97 10.47 30.61
N ILE A 300 -13.94 9.94 31.37
CA ILE A 300 -14.90 10.75 32.15
C ILE A 300 -14.19 11.51 33.28
N LYS A 301 -13.33 10.85 34.05
CA LYS A 301 -12.53 11.49 35.11
C LYS A 301 -11.77 12.69 34.54
N ASN A 302 -11.00 12.47 33.47
CA ASN A 302 -10.18 13.52 32.85
C ASN A 302 -11.05 14.66 32.28
N TYR A 303 -12.15 14.33 31.59
CA TYR A 303 -13.07 15.34 31.04
C TYR A 303 -13.63 16.24 32.14
N VAL A 304 -14.05 15.66 33.27
CA VAL A 304 -14.56 16.42 34.44
C VAL A 304 -13.45 17.28 35.04
N SER A 305 -12.23 16.77 35.19
CA SER A 305 -11.09 17.55 35.69
C SER A 305 -10.76 18.76 34.80
N SER A 306 -10.88 18.62 33.47
CA SER A 306 -10.56 19.70 32.52
C SER A 306 -11.72 20.67 32.27
N ASN A 307 -12.98 20.22 32.33
CA ASN A 307 -14.16 21.01 31.91
C ASN A 307 -15.07 21.42 33.07
N GLY A 308 -14.88 20.88 34.27
CA GLY A 308 -15.76 21.11 35.42
C GLY A 308 -17.21 20.70 35.19
N LYS A 309 -17.49 19.74 34.30
CA LYS A 309 -18.83 19.22 33.97
C LYS A 309 -18.76 17.82 33.38
N LEU A 310 -19.88 17.09 33.38
CA LEU A 310 -20.01 15.84 32.63
C LEU A 310 -20.15 16.11 31.11
N PRO A 311 -19.68 15.21 30.24
CA PRO A 311 -20.00 15.24 28.81
C PRO A 311 -21.42 14.72 28.57
N ASN A 312 -22.02 15.05 27.41
CA ASN A 312 -23.37 14.59 27.06
C ASN A 312 -23.47 13.06 26.87
N TYR A 313 -22.40 12.44 26.37
CA TYR A 313 -22.27 10.99 26.19
C TYR A 313 -20.82 10.55 26.36
N VAL A 314 -20.60 9.23 26.48
CA VAL A 314 -19.29 8.59 26.35
C VAL A 314 -19.31 7.57 25.23
N THR A 315 -18.20 7.46 24.49
CA THR A 315 -18.06 6.45 23.43
C THR A 315 -17.40 5.21 24.00
N ILE A 316 -18.04 4.04 23.83
CA ILE A 316 -17.45 2.73 24.15
C ILE A 316 -17.63 1.82 22.93
N SER A 317 -16.54 1.28 22.40
CA SER A 317 -16.55 0.44 21.18
C SER A 317 -17.23 1.10 19.97
N GLY A 318 -17.08 2.42 19.81
CA GLY A 318 -17.75 3.20 18.75
C GLY A 318 -19.21 3.58 19.03
N TYR A 319 -19.86 3.02 20.04
CA TYR A 319 -21.24 3.36 20.42
C TYR A 319 -21.28 4.48 21.45
N LYS A 320 -22.21 5.42 21.28
CA LYS A 320 -22.46 6.52 22.23
C LYS A 320 -23.45 6.06 23.31
N TYR A 321 -23.06 6.24 24.56
CA TYR A 321 -23.88 5.98 25.76
C TYR A 321 -24.14 7.28 26.50
N SER A 322 -25.39 7.55 26.84
CA SER A 322 -25.74 8.68 27.69
C SER A 322 -25.09 8.55 29.08
N MET A 323 -24.95 9.65 29.81
CA MET A 323 -24.42 9.59 31.17
C MET A 323 -25.24 8.70 32.13
N PRO A 324 -26.59 8.62 32.04
CA PRO A 324 -27.38 7.61 32.75
C PRO A 324 -27.05 6.16 32.35
N GLU A 325 -26.85 5.89 31.06
CA GLU A 325 -26.47 4.55 30.56
C GLU A 325 -25.06 4.16 31.03
N PHE A 326 -24.10 5.09 30.99
CA PHE A 326 -22.76 4.87 31.50
C PHE A 326 -22.74 4.65 33.02
N LEU A 327 -23.51 5.41 33.79
CA LEU A 327 -23.65 5.24 35.24
C LEU A 327 -24.09 3.81 35.61
N TYR A 328 -25.07 3.27 34.87
CA TYR A 328 -25.52 1.88 35.06
C TYR A 328 -24.41 0.86 34.75
N LEU A 329 -23.75 1.00 33.59
CA LEU A 329 -22.66 0.12 33.16
C LEU A 329 -21.50 0.11 34.16
N LEU A 330 -21.06 1.30 34.57
CA LEU A 330 -19.98 1.50 35.54
C LEU A 330 -20.30 0.90 36.91
N SER A 331 -21.49 1.18 37.42
CA SER A 331 -21.92 0.63 38.72
C SER A 331 -22.04 -0.89 38.68
N LYS A 332 -22.63 -1.45 37.63
CA LYS A 332 -22.74 -2.90 37.45
C LYS A 332 -21.36 -3.55 37.30
N ALA A 333 -20.44 -2.93 36.56
CA ALA A 333 -19.06 -3.40 36.46
C ALA A 333 -18.35 -3.42 37.82
N ILE A 334 -18.50 -2.37 38.64
CA ILE A 334 -17.89 -2.29 39.99
C ILE A 334 -18.41 -3.43 40.87
N ASN A 335 -19.73 -3.66 40.88
CA ASN A 335 -20.34 -4.76 41.64
C ASN A 335 -19.81 -6.12 41.19
N THR A 336 -19.80 -6.39 39.87
CA THR A 336 -19.35 -7.67 39.30
C THR A 336 -17.87 -7.92 39.62
N ARG A 337 -17.02 -6.89 39.48
CA ARG A 337 -15.58 -6.97 39.78
C ARG A 337 -15.30 -7.19 41.27
N LEU A 338 -16.09 -6.57 42.16
CA LEU A 338 -16.01 -6.78 43.61
C LEU A 338 -16.56 -8.13 44.08
N ALA A 339 -17.46 -8.74 43.31
CA ALA A 339 -17.89 -10.13 43.49
C ALA A 339 -16.90 -11.16 42.89
N GLY A 340 -15.70 -10.73 42.48
CA GLY A 340 -14.65 -11.59 41.90
C GLY A 340 -14.82 -11.94 40.42
N SER A 341 -15.90 -11.50 39.77
CA SER A 341 -16.20 -11.84 38.37
C SER A 341 -15.63 -10.83 37.36
N THR A 342 -15.11 -11.34 36.25
CA THR A 342 -14.61 -10.58 35.09
C THR A 342 -15.62 -10.50 33.93
N SER A 343 -16.81 -11.07 34.09
CA SER A 343 -17.83 -11.18 33.04
C SER A 343 -18.23 -9.83 32.44
N SER A 344 -18.55 -9.84 31.13
CA SER A 344 -19.13 -8.69 30.43
C SER A 344 -20.46 -8.26 31.03
N ILE A 345 -20.72 -6.97 30.96
CA ILE A 345 -21.84 -6.29 31.61
C ILE A 345 -22.97 -6.10 30.60
N THR A 346 -24.15 -6.65 30.89
CA THR A 346 -25.37 -6.41 30.08
C THR A 346 -25.72 -4.93 30.05
N VAL A 347 -25.98 -4.41 28.85
CA VAL A 347 -26.37 -3.03 28.64
C VAL A 347 -27.87 -2.84 28.87
N LYS A 348 -28.25 -1.70 29.45
CA LYS A 348 -29.63 -1.23 29.53
C LYS A 348 -29.70 0.12 28.80
N TYR A 349 -30.55 0.23 27.80
CA TYR A 349 -30.66 1.41 26.92
C TYR A 349 -31.83 2.31 27.30
N ASN A 350 -31.79 3.56 26.82
CA ASN A 350 -32.84 4.56 26.98
C ASN A 350 -33.16 4.86 28.47
N ILE A 351 -32.12 4.83 29.31
CA ILE A 351 -32.23 5.23 30.72
C ILE A 351 -32.40 6.75 30.77
N LYS A 352 -33.49 7.21 31.39
CA LYS A 352 -33.82 8.64 31.49
C LYS A 352 -32.86 9.37 32.45
N ASN A 353 -32.60 10.65 32.16
CA ASN A 353 -31.90 11.55 33.07
C ASN A 353 -32.67 11.74 34.41
N PRO A 354 -31.99 12.14 35.50
CA PRO A 354 -32.67 12.69 36.67
C PRO A 354 -33.52 13.91 36.27
N SER A 355 -34.61 14.18 37.01
CA SER A 355 -35.45 15.35 36.74
C SER A 355 -34.88 16.63 37.35
N SER A 356 -34.36 16.51 38.57
CA SER A 356 -33.90 17.64 39.38
C SER A 356 -32.79 17.14 40.30
N PRO A 357 -31.58 16.87 39.77
CA PRO A 357 -30.48 16.41 40.59
C PRO A 357 -30.05 17.51 41.57
N SER A 358 -30.04 17.21 42.86
CA SER A 358 -29.61 18.10 43.93
C SER A 358 -28.84 17.31 44.99
N GLY A 359 -27.96 17.95 45.76
CA GLY A 359 -27.19 17.27 46.79
C GLY A 359 -26.36 18.18 47.66
N ALA A 360 -25.74 17.59 48.68
CA ALA A 360 -24.90 18.27 49.65
C ALA A 360 -23.44 18.41 49.16
N THR A 361 -22.67 19.27 49.82
CA THR A 361 -21.21 19.24 49.74
C THR A 361 -20.70 17.90 50.27
N ILE A 362 -19.93 17.19 49.45
CA ILE A 362 -19.34 15.89 49.79
C ILE A 362 -17.83 16.08 49.98
N SER A 363 -17.35 15.92 51.21
CA SER A 363 -15.92 15.85 51.56
C SER A 363 -15.69 14.62 52.42
N LYS A 364 -15.50 13.45 51.80
CA LYS A 364 -15.37 12.17 52.50
C LYS A 364 -14.51 11.17 51.73
N THR A 365 -13.78 10.35 52.48
CA THR A 365 -13.21 9.09 52.03
C THR A 365 -14.20 7.95 52.34
N PHE A 366 -14.70 7.29 51.31
CA PHE A 366 -15.58 6.12 51.38
C PHE A 366 -14.75 4.83 51.35
N THR A 367 -15.14 3.82 52.13
CA THR A 367 -14.50 2.50 52.09
C THR A 367 -14.94 1.68 50.86
N LYS A 368 -14.18 0.62 50.54
CA LYS A 368 -14.54 -0.40 49.53
C LYS A 368 -15.97 -0.93 49.68
N ALA A 369 -16.44 -1.15 50.91
CA ALA A 369 -17.81 -1.59 51.15
C ALA A 369 -18.84 -0.49 50.83
N GLN A 370 -18.55 0.77 51.19
CA GLN A 370 -19.48 1.90 51.00
C GLN A 370 -19.69 2.26 49.52
N TYR A 371 -18.62 2.35 48.72
CA TYR A 371 -18.81 2.64 47.28
C TYR A 371 -19.36 1.43 46.50
N ASN A 372 -19.20 0.20 47.00
CA ASN A 372 -19.91 -0.97 46.48
C ASN A 372 -21.42 -0.87 46.75
N ASP A 373 -21.81 -0.49 47.97
CA ASP A 373 -23.22 -0.26 48.30
C ASP A 373 -23.84 0.87 47.46
N MET A 374 -23.11 1.98 47.26
CA MET A 374 -23.51 3.02 46.30
C MET A 374 -23.79 2.43 44.91
N ALA A 375 -22.88 1.64 44.36
CA ALA A 375 -23.01 1.05 43.03
C ALA A 375 -24.16 0.01 42.95
N LYS A 376 -24.37 -0.82 43.99
CA LYS A 376 -25.58 -1.68 44.14
C LYS A 376 -26.87 -0.87 44.11
N ARG A 377 -26.94 0.22 44.88
CA ARG A 377 -28.14 1.05 44.99
C ARG A 377 -28.45 1.82 43.70
N ILE A 378 -27.42 2.27 42.97
CA ILE A 378 -27.56 2.81 41.61
C ILE A 378 -28.16 1.76 40.65
N VAL A 379 -27.59 0.56 40.62
CA VAL A 379 -28.04 -0.54 39.74
C VAL A 379 -29.50 -0.90 40.04
N ASN A 380 -29.87 -1.03 41.32
CA ASN A 380 -31.26 -1.32 41.71
C ASN A 380 -32.21 -0.19 41.31
N TYR A 381 -31.86 1.06 41.59
CA TYR A 381 -32.70 2.22 41.24
C TYR A 381 -32.93 2.32 39.72
N ILE A 382 -31.86 2.26 38.92
CA ILE A 382 -31.97 2.33 37.45
C ILE A 382 -32.71 1.10 36.89
N THR A 383 -32.57 -0.07 37.51
CA THR A 383 -33.30 -1.28 37.10
C THR A 383 -34.80 -1.10 37.27
N ASN A 384 -35.23 -0.59 38.43
CA ASN A 384 -36.65 -0.43 38.80
C ASN A 384 -37.33 0.77 38.13
N TYR A 385 -36.64 1.91 38.01
CA TYR A 385 -37.25 3.18 37.55
C TYR A 385 -36.89 3.57 36.11
N ASN A 386 -36.01 2.80 35.44
CA ASN A 386 -35.42 3.11 34.12
C ASN A 386 -34.92 4.56 33.97
N LYS A 387 -34.40 5.10 35.07
CA LYS A 387 -34.03 6.51 35.23
C LYS A 387 -32.84 6.60 36.20
N ALA A 388 -31.89 7.49 35.94
CA ALA A 388 -30.83 7.79 36.90
C ALA A 388 -31.40 8.57 38.11
N PRO A 389 -30.95 8.27 39.34
CA PRO A 389 -31.43 8.95 40.54
C PRO A 389 -31.00 10.42 40.55
N ASN A 390 -31.85 11.31 41.06
CA ASN A 390 -31.49 12.72 41.33
C ASN A 390 -30.27 12.80 42.26
N TYR A 391 -30.22 11.91 43.25
CA TYR A 391 -29.15 11.77 44.24
C TYR A 391 -29.16 10.36 44.86
N LEU A 392 -28.07 10.02 45.52
CA LEU A 392 -27.99 8.86 46.41
C LEU A 392 -28.11 9.35 47.85
N SER A 393 -29.18 8.92 48.55
CA SER A 393 -29.29 9.14 49.99
C SER A 393 -28.20 8.34 50.69
N SER A 394 -27.47 8.97 51.61
CA SER A 394 -26.27 8.39 52.20
C SER A 394 -26.52 8.08 53.67
N ASN A 395 -26.36 6.81 54.05
CA ASN A 395 -26.23 6.39 55.44
C ASN A 395 -24.77 6.49 55.92
N TYR A 396 -23.91 7.21 55.20
CA TYR A 396 -22.46 7.25 55.40
C TYR A 396 -21.99 8.50 56.18
N GLY A 397 -22.90 9.20 56.85
CA GLY A 397 -22.58 10.46 57.54
C GLY A 397 -22.21 11.62 56.60
N VAL A 398 -22.74 11.61 55.37
CA VAL A 398 -22.77 12.78 54.47
C VAL A 398 -24.18 12.93 53.91
N GLY A 399 -24.54 14.15 53.51
CA GLY A 399 -25.81 14.41 52.84
C GLY A 399 -25.91 13.73 51.46
N ASN A 400 -27.04 13.97 50.79
CA ASN A 400 -27.36 13.38 49.48
C ASN A 400 -26.24 13.61 48.46
N ILE A 401 -25.69 12.53 47.88
CA ILE A 401 -24.66 12.60 46.84
C ILE A 401 -25.36 12.83 45.50
N GLN A 402 -25.20 14.01 44.92
CA GLN A 402 -25.85 14.38 43.65
C GLN A 402 -25.40 13.50 42.48
N TYR A 403 -26.30 13.27 41.52
CA TYR A 403 -26.07 12.48 40.30
C TYR A 403 -24.69 12.67 39.63
N GLN A 404 -24.28 13.91 39.34
CA GLN A 404 -23.02 14.18 38.64
C GLN A 404 -21.80 13.85 39.51
N THR A 405 -21.87 14.16 40.80
CA THR A 405 -20.85 13.80 41.80
C THR A 405 -20.74 12.28 41.95
N ALA A 406 -21.85 11.53 41.87
CA ALA A 406 -21.85 10.07 41.93
C ALA A 406 -21.19 9.44 40.69
N ILE A 407 -21.48 9.93 39.47
CA ILE A 407 -20.79 9.49 38.24
C ILE A 407 -19.29 9.74 38.36
N TYR A 408 -18.89 10.96 38.73
CA TYR A 408 -17.47 11.31 38.82
C TYR A 408 -16.73 10.48 39.89
N GLY A 409 -17.32 10.29 41.06
CA GLY A 409 -16.77 9.45 42.13
C GLY A 409 -16.54 8.00 41.69
N LEU A 410 -17.53 7.37 41.05
CA LEU A 410 -17.36 6.01 40.52
C LEU A 410 -16.41 5.97 39.31
N ALA A 411 -16.34 7.03 38.50
CA ALA A 411 -15.39 7.12 37.39
C ALA A 411 -13.93 7.19 37.90
N CYS A 412 -13.70 7.81 39.07
CA CYS A 412 -12.41 7.72 39.76
C CYS A 412 -12.06 6.29 40.20
N VAL A 413 -13.05 5.49 40.66
CA VAL A 413 -12.84 4.05 40.96
C VAL A 413 -12.51 3.27 39.69
N GLY A 414 -13.29 3.42 38.62
CA GLY A 414 -13.04 2.76 37.34
C GLY A 414 -11.71 3.15 36.71
N SER A 415 -11.32 4.42 36.82
CA SER A 415 -10.02 4.93 36.37
C SER A 415 -8.87 4.34 37.19
N TYR A 416 -9.00 4.24 38.53
CA TYR A 416 -8.01 3.57 39.37
C TYR A 416 -7.84 2.10 38.98
N ILE A 417 -8.94 1.38 38.69
CA ILE A 417 -8.91 -0.01 38.21
C ILE A 417 -8.24 -0.10 36.82
N ALA A 418 -8.48 0.86 35.93
CA ALA A 418 -7.84 0.92 34.61
C ALA A 418 -6.31 1.02 34.72
N THR A 419 -5.82 1.90 35.60
CA THR A 419 -4.40 2.17 35.86
C THR A 419 -3.73 1.04 36.62
N ASN A 420 -4.25 0.70 37.82
CA ASN A 420 -3.56 -0.16 38.79
C ASN A 420 -3.95 -1.65 38.68
N LYS A 421 -4.94 -1.99 37.84
CA LYS A 421 -5.57 -3.33 37.69
C LYS A 421 -6.22 -3.91 38.97
N ALA A 422 -5.97 -3.31 40.12
CA ALA A 422 -6.52 -3.59 41.43
C ALA A 422 -7.73 -2.69 41.77
N ILE A 423 -8.58 -3.16 42.69
CA ILE A 423 -9.74 -2.42 43.19
C ILE A 423 -9.31 -1.55 44.38
N PRO A 424 -9.50 -0.21 44.33
CA PRO A 424 -8.97 0.68 45.37
C PRO A 424 -9.58 0.37 46.74
N THR A 425 -8.80 0.51 47.80
CA THR A 425 -9.29 0.29 49.18
C THR A 425 -10.31 1.35 49.61
N THR A 426 -10.21 2.57 49.07
CA THR A 426 -11.08 3.70 49.35
C THR A 426 -11.40 4.54 48.11
N LEU A 427 -12.42 5.39 48.20
CA LEU A 427 -12.78 6.41 47.22
C LEU A 427 -12.88 7.76 47.94
N THR A 428 -12.07 8.75 47.58
CA THR A 428 -12.16 10.11 48.14
C THR A 428 -12.94 11.03 47.20
N ILE A 429 -14.00 11.66 47.71
CA ILE A 429 -14.75 12.71 47.00
C ILE A 429 -14.64 14.01 47.79
N LYS A 430 -14.24 15.09 47.11
CA LYS A 430 -14.18 16.47 47.64
C LYS A 430 -14.81 17.42 46.63
N ILE A 431 -16.14 17.51 46.64
CA ILE A 431 -16.95 18.29 45.68
C ILE A 431 -18.02 19.07 46.47
N SER A 432 -18.05 20.41 46.33
CA SER A 432 -19.10 21.23 46.94
C SER A 432 -20.44 21.11 46.19
N SER A 433 -21.56 21.36 46.88
CA SER A 433 -22.87 21.49 46.24
C SER A 433 -22.88 22.59 45.16
N SER A 434 -22.10 23.65 45.36
CA SER A 434 -21.92 24.77 44.43
C SER A 434 -20.96 24.52 43.26
N ASN A 435 -20.29 23.36 43.19
CA ASN A 435 -19.28 23.05 42.19
C ASN A 435 -19.88 23.06 40.77
N SER A 436 -19.09 23.50 39.77
CA SER A 436 -19.51 23.54 38.36
C SER A 436 -20.03 22.19 37.85
N LEU A 437 -19.48 21.07 38.32
CA LEU A 437 -19.91 19.71 37.96
C LEU A 437 -21.39 19.48 38.25
N ASN A 438 -21.88 20.05 39.34
CA ASN A 438 -23.24 19.88 39.84
C ASN A 438 -24.26 20.85 39.20
N LYS A 439 -23.79 21.85 38.43
CA LYS A 439 -24.65 22.83 37.74
C LYS A 439 -25.18 22.34 36.39
N TYR A 440 -24.47 21.43 35.71
CA TYR A 440 -24.80 20.99 34.36
C TYR A 440 -25.38 19.58 34.35
N LEU A 441 -26.59 19.42 33.81
CA LEU A 441 -27.20 18.12 33.53
C LEU A 441 -26.93 17.74 32.06
N PRO A 442 -26.11 16.71 31.78
CA PRO A 442 -25.82 16.27 30.41
C PRO A 442 -27.10 15.80 29.68
N VAL A 443 -27.29 16.21 28.42
CA VAL A 443 -28.51 15.87 27.63
C VAL A 443 -28.14 15.04 26.39
N TYR A 444 -28.88 13.96 26.16
CA TYR A 444 -28.71 13.09 25.00
C TYR A 444 -30.06 12.46 24.58
N ASN A 445 -30.53 12.77 23.38
CA ASN A 445 -31.76 12.20 22.81
C ASN A 445 -31.42 11.03 21.89
N SER A 446 -31.99 9.85 22.14
CA SER A 446 -31.64 8.61 21.43
C SER A 446 -32.48 8.30 20.18
N SER A 447 -33.33 9.25 19.74
CA SER A 447 -34.39 9.04 18.74
C SER A 447 -33.95 9.07 17.26
N SER A 448 -32.67 9.29 16.96
CA SER A 448 -32.14 9.34 15.59
C SER A 448 -30.96 8.38 15.41
N SER A 449 -31.27 7.13 15.07
CA SER A 449 -30.27 6.14 14.64
C SER A 449 -30.43 5.79 13.15
N SER A 450 -30.46 6.82 12.31
CA SER A 450 -30.05 6.69 10.91
C SER A 450 -28.53 6.46 10.86
N ASN A 451 -28.07 5.64 9.92
CA ASN A 451 -26.66 5.41 9.68
C ASN A 451 -26.06 6.65 8.97
N THR A 452 -25.71 7.69 9.73
CA THR A 452 -25.24 8.98 9.21
C THR A 452 -23.93 9.39 9.86
N ASN A 453 -22.96 9.79 9.03
CA ASN A 453 -21.83 10.61 9.44
C ASN A 453 -22.35 11.88 10.13
N SER A 454 -22.28 11.96 11.46
CA SER A 454 -22.64 13.20 12.18
C SER A 454 -21.84 13.40 13.48
N THR A 455 -21.04 14.46 13.43
CA THR A 455 -20.39 15.18 14.52
C THR A 455 -21.34 15.50 15.68
N ALA A 456 -20.85 15.37 16.92
CA ALA A 456 -21.40 16.08 18.10
C ALA A 456 -20.41 16.08 19.28
N GLY A 457 -19.17 16.52 19.04
CA GLY A 457 -18.13 16.63 20.07
C GLY A 457 -16.80 17.20 19.56
N GLY A 458 -16.82 17.91 18.42
CA GLY A 458 -15.63 18.39 17.69
C GLY A 458 -14.79 17.29 17.02
N ILE A 459 -14.65 16.13 17.65
CA ILE A 459 -13.68 15.09 17.29
C ILE A 459 -14.33 14.01 16.42
N SER A 460 -13.84 13.84 15.20
CA SER A 460 -14.18 12.73 14.32
C SER A 460 -13.41 11.46 14.72
N THR A 461 -14.02 10.28 14.55
CA THR A 461 -13.39 8.98 14.83
C THR A 461 -13.93 7.93 13.86
N LYS A 462 -13.03 7.15 13.26
CA LYS A 462 -13.30 6.09 12.28
C LYS A 462 -12.56 4.82 12.71
N ILE A 463 -13.26 3.69 12.82
CA ILE A 463 -12.60 2.39 12.98
C ILE A 463 -11.94 2.03 11.64
N LEU A 464 -10.64 1.74 11.65
CA LEU A 464 -9.88 1.27 10.49
C LEU A 464 -9.95 -0.24 10.33
N GLY A 465 -10.03 -0.97 11.44
CA GLY A 465 -10.19 -2.42 11.44
C GLY A 465 -10.24 -3.00 12.85
N SER A 466 -10.57 -4.28 12.92
CA SER A 466 -10.61 -5.07 14.16
C SER A 466 -10.37 -6.54 13.82
N ASN A 467 -9.70 -7.26 14.71
CA ASN A 467 -9.53 -8.72 14.63
C ASN A 467 -9.56 -9.32 16.06
N ASP A 468 -9.17 -10.59 16.22
CA ASP A 468 -9.14 -11.29 17.52
C ASP A 468 -8.18 -10.66 18.55
N LYS A 469 -7.29 -9.75 18.15
CA LYS A 469 -6.29 -9.11 19.00
C LYS A 469 -6.73 -7.76 19.53
N GLY A 470 -7.68 -7.09 18.87
CA GLY A 470 -8.11 -5.73 19.21
C GLY A 470 -8.68 -4.94 18.04
N THR A 471 -8.73 -3.62 18.22
CA THR A 471 -9.30 -2.63 17.26
C THR A 471 -8.27 -1.55 16.94
N VAL A 472 -8.34 -0.96 15.74
CA VAL A 472 -7.59 0.25 15.38
C VAL A 472 -8.56 1.37 14.99
N GLU A 473 -8.37 2.55 15.60
CA GLU A 473 -9.19 3.74 15.40
C GLU A 473 -8.34 4.89 14.84
N LEU A 474 -8.81 5.53 13.78
CA LEU A 474 -8.34 6.82 13.31
C LEU A 474 -9.16 7.92 13.98
N ILE A 475 -8.50 8.83 14.67
CA ILE A 475 -9.11 9.93 15.41
C ILE A 475 -8.61 11.25 14.83
N GLY A 476 -9.51 12.22 14.65
CA GLY A 476 -9.26 13.48 13.95
C GLY A 476 -10.04 13.59 12.63
N ALA A 477 -9.74 14.55 11.76
CA ALA A 477 -8.63 15.50 11.86
C ALA A 477 -8.71 16.46 13.06
N PHE A 478 -7.55 16.89 13.55
CA PHE A 478 -7.37 17.96 14.54
C PHE A 478 -6.54 19.09 13.93
N GLY A 479 -6.63 20.30 14.50
CA GLY A 479 -5.92 21.47 14.00
C GLY A 479 -6.51 22.03 12.71
N ASN A 480 -5.63 22.57 11.87
CA ASN A 480 -5.98 23.06 10.53
C ASN A 480 -6.30 21.90 9.58
N THR A 481 -7.56 21.48 9.57
CA THR A 481 -8.07 20.37 8.75
C THR A 481 -7.92 20.60 7.23
N SER A 482 -7.78 21.86 6.81
CA SER A 482 -7.53 22.26 5.41
C SER A 482 -6.04 22.23 5.02
N SER A 483 -5.13 22.01 5.97
CA SER A 483 -3.69 21.93 5.66
C SER A 483 -3.38 20.70 4.80
N LYS A 484 -2.56 20.92 3.77
CA LYS A 484 -2.01 19.83 2.95
C LYS A 484 -0.95 19.02 3.69
N ILE A 485 -0.37 19.58 4.75
CA ILE A 485 0.59 18.89 5.61
C ILE A 485 -0.18 18.05 6.63
N LYS A 486 -0.02 16.73 6.54
CA LYS A 486 -0.67 15.75 7.42
C LYS A 486 0.35 15.13 8.36
N ILE A 487 0.04 15.13 9.65
CA ILE A 487 0.88 14.55 10.70
C ILE A 487 0.11 13.45 11.43
N ALA A 488 0.71 12.28 11.59
CA ALA A 488 0.15 11.15 12.31
C ALA A 488 0.90 10.90 13.61
N TYR A 489 0.15 10.72 14.69
CA TYR A 489 0.65 10.09 15.91
C TYR A 489 0.12 8.66 15.99
N VAL A 490 0.96 7.71 16.37
CA VAL A 490 0.57 6.32 16.62
C VAL A 490 0.71 6.03 18.11
N ILE A 491 -0.34 5.46 18.71
CA ILE A 491 -0.41 5.13 20.15
C ILE A 491 -1.04 3.76 20.37
N GLY A 492 -0.72 3.14 21.50
CA GLY A 492 -1.27 1.83 21.88
C GLY A 492 -0.63 0.63 21.20
N LEU A 493 0.52 0.82 20.51
CA LEU A 493 1.30 -0.28 19.92
C LEU A 493 1.68 -1.30 21.01
N HIS A 494 2.02 -0.84 22.21
CA HIS A 494 2.23 -1.67 23.40
C HIS A 494 1.27 -1.22 24.53
N PRO A 495 0.36 -2.09 25.03
CA PRO A 495 -0.71 -1.67 25.94
C PRO A 495 -0.29 -1.18 27.33
N LEU A 496 0.95 -1.48 27.74
CA LEU A 496 1.48 -1.14 29.06
C LEU A 496 2.08 0.27 29.11
N GLU A 497 2.35 0.89 27.95
CA GLU A 497 2.91 2.24 27.79
C GLU A 497 1.81 3.34 27.83
N TYR A 498 0.67 3.02 28.45
CA TYR A 498 -0.56 3.81 28.39
C TYR A 498 -0.44 5.24 28.93
N ALA A 499 0.58 5.54 29.75
CA ALA A 499 0.81 6.87 30.31
C ALA A 499 1.14 7.89 29.21
N ALA A 500 2.15 7.62 28.38
CA ALA A 500 2.54 8.46 27.25
C ALA A 500 1.42 8.55 26.20
N HIS A 501 0.75 7.42 25.90
CA HIS A 501 -0.38 7.38 24.97
C HIS A 501 -1.55 8.25 25.43
N SER A 502 -1.86 8.23 26.73
CA SER A 502 -2.94 9.06 27.32
C SER A 502 -2.56 10.53 27.33
N ALA A 503 -1.32 10.87 27.69
CA ALA A 503 -0.82 12.24 27.68
C ALA A 503 -0.85 12.84 26.27
N LEU A 504 -0.40 12.10 25.25
CA LEU A 504 -0.43 12.54 23.85
C LEU A 504 -1.85 12.76 23.35
N TYR A 505 -2.75 11.81 23.62
CA TYR A 505 -4.16 11.94 23.27
C TYR A 505 -4.78 13.20 23.91
N ASN A 506 -4.61 13.38 25.23
CA ASN A 506 -5.13 14.54 25.95
C ASN A 506 -4.56 15.87 25.45
N ALA A 507 -3.26 15.91 25.10
CA ALA A 507 -2.59 17.12 24.62
C ALA A 507 -3.02 17.53 23.20
N ILE A 508 -3.30 16.56 22.30
CA ILE A 508 -3.83 16.86 20.96
C ILE A 508 -5.29 17.31 21.02
N ILE A 509 -6.16 16.60 21.76
CA ILE A 509 -7.60 16.96 21.79
C ILE A 509 -7.89 18.31 22.48
N SER A 510 -6.94 18.84 23.26
CA SER A 510 -7.07 20.12 23.96
C SER A 510 -6.53 21.33 23.17
N LYS A 511 -5.80 21.10 22.07
CA LYS A 511 -5.27 22.17 21.21
C LYS A 511 -6.23 22.47 20.04
N SER A 512 -6.73 23.70 19.96
CA SER A 512 -7.63 24.15 18.88
C SER A 512 -6.90 24.73 17.67
N ASN A 513 -5.72 25.34 17.88
CA ASN A 513 -5.08 26.24 16.90
C ASN A 513 -3.75 25.68 16.34
N LEU A 514 -3.70 24.37 16.04
CA LEU A 514 -2.53 23.75 15.41
C LEU A 514 -2.41 24.17 13.93
N LYS A 515 -1.20 24.51 13.48
CA LYS A 515 -0.88 24.95 12.11
C LYS A 515 -1.23 23.91 11.04
N TYR A 516 -1.04 22.63 11.34
CA TYR A 516 -1.18 21.52 10.37
C TYR A 516 -2.39 20.61 10.65
N CYS A 517 -2.59 19.60 9.80
CA CYS A 517 -3.69 18.64 9.90
C CYS A 517 -3.22 17.36 10.64
N TYR A 518 -3.73 17.16 11.86
CA TYR A 518 -3.27 16.09 12.77
C TYR A 518 -4.24 14.93 12.88
N TYR A 519 -3.70 13.71 13.00
CA TYR A 519 -4.45 12.48 13.23
C TYR A 519 -3.79 11.62 14.31
N ILE A 520 -4.60 10.87 15.04
CA ILE A 520 -4.15 9.84 15.99
C ILE A 520 -4.62 8.47 15.49
N TYR A 521 -3.70 7.53 15.36
CA TYR A 521 -3.96 6.12 15.16
C TYR A 521 -3.88 5.43 16.53
N ARG A 522 -5.05 5.15 17.12
CA ARG A 522 -5.16 4.49 18.42
C ARG A 522 -5.38 3.00 18.23
N ILE A 523 -4.44 2.20 18.72
CA ILE A 523 -4.51 0.74 18.74
C ILE A 523 -5.00 0.31 20.12
N ASN A 524 -6.15 -0.37 20.19
CA ASN A 524 -6.66 -0.94 21.44
C ASN A 524 -6.48 -2.46 21.39
N VAL A 525 -5.39 -2.96 21.99
CA VAL A 525 -5.19 -4.41 22.16
C VAL A 525 -6.13 -4.93 23.24
N THR A 526 -6.93 -5.94 22.91
CA THR A 526 -7.85 -6.62 23.84
C THR A 526 -7.35 -8.00 24.26
N LYS A 527 -6.54 -8.66 23.42
CA LYS A 527 -6.01 -10.00 23.66
C LYS A 527 -4.63 -9.95 24.29
N ASP A 528 -4.45 -10.69 25.38
CA ASP A 528 -3.20 -10.76 26.15
C ASP A 528 -2.64 -9.37 26.54
N SER A 529 -3.49 -8.36 26.69
CA SER A 529 -3.08 -6.95 26.82
C SER A 529 -2.38 -6.59 28.14
N THR A 530 -2.31 -7.53 29.08
CA THR A 530 -1.54 -7.42 30.33
C THR A 530 -0.25 -8.25 30.32
N ASP A 531 -0.03 -9.06 29.28
CA ASP A 531 1.20 -9.81 29.05
C ASP A 531 2.15 -8.93 28.23
N TYR A 532 3.37 -8.74 28.73
CA TYR A 532 4.32 -7.80 28.13
C TYR A 532 4.65 -8.17 26.68
N ASP A 533 5.05 -9.41 26.41
CA ASP A 533 5.46 -9.85 25.08
C ASP A 533 4.27 -10.08 24.14
N LYS A 534 3.21 -10.73 24.62
CA LYS A 534 2.04 -11.06 23.78
C LYS A 534 1.22 -9.81 23.47
N GLY A 535 0.98 -8.95 24.46
CA GLY A 535 0.26 -7.69 24.27
C GLY A 535 0.98 -6.75 23.31
N ARG A 536 2.30 -6.63 23.46
CA ARG A 536 3.20 -5.92 22.52
C ARG A 536 3.12 -6.46 21.10
N MET A 537 3.28 -7.78 20.92
CA MET A 537 3.20 -8.41 19.60
C MET A 537 1.80 -8.25 18.98
N ASN A 538 0.73 -8.35 19.78
CA ASN A 538 -0.63 -8.18 19.30
C ASN A 538 -0.90 -6.75 18.79
N GLY A 539 -0.39 -5.72 19.47
CA GLY A 539 -0.49 -4.33 19.00
C GLY A 539 0.39 -4.03 17.78
N GLN A 540 1.62 -4.57 17.74
CA GLN A 540 2.49 -4.54 16.55
C GLN A 540 1.81 -5.16 15.31
N LEU A 541 1.10 -6.28 15.47
CA LEU A 541 0.37 -6.94 14.37
C LEU A 541 -0.88 -6.14 13.95
N LEU A 542 -1.65 -5.57 14.88
CA LEU A 542 -2.76 -4.67 14.57
C LEU A 542 -2.29 -3.44 13.79
N ALA A 543 -1.13 -2.89 14.13
CA ALA A 543 -0.52 -1.78 13.42
C ALA A 543 -0.13 -2.15 11.99
N GLN A 544 0.54 -3.29 11.81
CA GLN A 544 0.92 -3.81 10.50
C GLN A 544 -0.30 -4.08 9.61
N GLU A 545 -1.41 -4.57 10.18
CA GLU A 545 -2.62 -4.92 9.44
C GLU A 545 -3.47 -3.68 9.07
N PHE A 546 -3.64 -2.71 9.98
CA PHE A 546 -4.61 -1.62 9.81
C PHE A 546 -4.02 -0.20 9.79
N VAL A 547 -2.93 0.07 10.50
CA VAL A 547 -2.30 1.41 10.55
C VAL A 547 -1.40 1.62 9.33
N LEU A 548 -0.46 0.69 9.10
CA LEU A 548 0.55 0.76 8.04
C LEU A 548 -0.05 1.02 6.63
N PRO A 549 -0.99 0.20 6.11
CA PRO A 549 -1.55 0.44 4.77
C PRO A 549 -2.37 1.73 4.70
N HIS A 550 -3.02 2.14 5.81
CA HIS A 550 -3.81 3.38 5.81
C HIS A 550 -2.91 4.63 5.77
N ILE A 551 -1.80 4.65 6.52
CA ILE A 551 -0.84 5.77 6.47
C ILE A 551 -0.19 5.87 5.08
N ILE A 552 0.26 4.75 4.52
CA ILE A 552 0.88 4.72 3.17
C ILE A 552 -0.08 5.30 2.11
N ASN A 553 -1.34 4.88 2.12
CA ASN A 553 -2.32 5.31 1.12
C ASN A 553 -2.82 6.76 1.31
N ASN A 554 -2.45 7.45 2.39
CA ASN A 554 -2.93 8.81 2.70
C ASN A 554 -1.85 9.91 2.66
N SER A 555 -0.61 9.53 2.35
CA SER A 555 0.53 10.45 2.11
C SER A 555 0.79 11.43 3.26
N TYR A 556 1.14 10.89 4.43
CA TYR A 556 1.54 11.69 5.59
C TYR A 556 2.94 12.31 5.42
N ASN A 557 3.13 13.53 5.93
CA ASN A 557 4.39 14.26 5.89
C ASN A 557 5.31 13.91 7.07
N LEU A 558 4.71 13.52 8.20
CA LEU A 558 5.42 13.00 9.37
C LEU A 558 4.54 11.99 10.11
N VAL A 559 5.15 10.91 10.57
CA VAL A 559 4.57 9.98 11.53
C VAL A 559 5.45 9.98 12.79
N ILE A 560 4.83 10.00 13.97
CA ILE A 560 5.53 9.83 15.25
C ILE A 560 4.92 8.61 15.96
N ASP A 561 5.76 7.61 16.18
CA ASP A 561 5.43 6.36 16.87
C ASP A 561 5.82 6.52 18.35
N VAL A 562 4.83 6.49 19.26
CA VAL A 562 5.01 6.94 20.65
C VAL A 562 5.05 5.75 21.61
N HIS A 563 6.14 5.69 22.37
CA HIS A 563 6.51 4.57 23.23
C HIS A 563 6.96 5.02 24.63
N SER A 564 7.12 4.04 25.52
CA SER A 564 7.83 4.22 26.78
C SER A 564 8.80 3.08 27.05
N ASN A 565 9.97 3.39 27.58
CA ASN A 565 11.02 2.43 27.92
C ASN A 565 11.27 2.33 29.43
N GLN A 566 11.94 1.27 29.85
CA GLN A 566 12.21 0.98 31.28
C GLN A 566 13.59 1.49 31.75
N GLY A 567 14.30 2.28 30.94
CA GLY A 567 15.67 2.72 31.19
C GLY A 567 16.61 1.55 31.53
N THR A 568 17.57 1.80 32.42
CA THR A 568 18.46 0.80 33.03
C THR A 568 17.83 0.04 34.20
N VAL A 569 16.66 0.48 34.70
CA VAL A 569 15.99 -0.10 35.88
C VAL A 569 15.22 -1.38 35.55
N GLY A 570 14.71 -1.50 34.31
CA GLY A 570 14.04 -2.70 33.82
C GLY A 570 14.29 -3.03 32.35
N GLY A 571 15.22 -2.33 31.70
CA GLY A 571 15.57 -2.51 30.29
C GLY A 571 17.07 -2.27 30.04
N ASN A 572 17.42 -2.13 28.77
CA ASN A 572 18.81 -2.04 28.29
C ASN A 572 19.10 -0.69 27.60
N TYR A 573 18.33 0.36 27.87
CA TYR A 573 18.52 1.67 27.27
C TYR A 573 19.20 2.60 28.27
N GLU A 574 20.30 3.21 27.84
CA GLU A 574 21.11 4.12 28.65
C GLU A 574 20.42 5.49 28.78
N GLU A 575 19.75 5.93 27.72
CA GLU A 575 18.91 7.13 27.69
C GLU A 575 17.44 6.77 27.96
N THR A 576 16.74 7.62 28.71
CA THR A 576 15.37 7.33 29.20
C THR A 576 14.30 8.16 28.50
N ASN A 577 14.62 9.37 28.03
CA ASN A 577 13.73 10.25 27.27
C ASN A 577 14.45 10.67 25.97
N PHE A 578 14.06 10.07 24.84
CA PHE A 578 14.80 10.23 23.59
C PHE A 578 13.93 10.11 22.35
N ILE A 579 14.48 10.55 21.21
CA ILE A 579 13.96 10.26 19.88
C ILE A 579 15.05 9.71 18.98
N PHE A 580 14.66 8.95 17.96
CA PHE A 580 15.56 8.62 16.85
C PHE A 580 14.83 8.45 15.52
N ALA A 581 15.63 8.51 14.45
CA ALA A 581 15.23 8.16 13.10
C ALA A 581 15.47 6.65 12.87
N PRO A 582 14.43 5.81 12.75
CA PRO A 582 14.62 4.38 12.45
C PRO A 582 15.36 4.20 11.12
N LEU A 583 16.16 3.13 11.04
CA LEU A 583 17.04 2.84 9.89
C LEU A 583 18.05 3.96 9.56
N ASN A 584 18.32 4.89 10.50
CA ASN A 584 19.11 6.11 10.28
C ASN A 584 18.59 6.97 9.11
N HIS A 585 17.26 7.02 8.94
CA HIS A 585 16.64 7.75 7.85
C HIS A 585 16.85 9.27 7.95
N THR A 586 17.86 9.76 7.22
CA THR A 586 18.06 11.11 6.66
C THR A 586 16.92 12.10 6.98
N ALA A 587 15.75 11.97 6.35
CA ALA A 587 14.62 12.90 6.52
C ALA A 587 14.05 12.92 7.95
N SER A 588 13.87 11.73 8.55
CA SER A 588 13.44 11.61 9.94
C SER A 588 14.45 12.20 10.90
N LYS A 589 15.76 12.07 10.60
CA LYS A 589 16.83 12.57 11.46
C LYS A 589 16.88 14.09 11.49
N ILE A 590 16.74 14.78 10.36
CA ILE A 590 16.64 16.25 10.37
C ILE A 590 15.47 16.74 11.23
N ILE A 591 14.30 16.11 11.10
CA ILE A 591 13.12 16.49 11.90
C ILE A 591 13.37 16.20 13.38
N ALA A 592 14.00 15.06 13.72
CA ALA A 592 14.38 14.72 15.09
C ALA A 592 15.39 15.72 15.68
N ASP A 593 16.49 16.01 14.97
CA ASP A 593 17.52 16.96 15.42
C ASP A 593 16.94 18.38 15.57
N SER A 594 15.97 18.77 14.73
CA SER A 594 15.20 20.01 14.88
C SER A 594 14.18 19.99 16.04
N ILE A 595 13.79 18.82 16.54
CA ILE A 595 12.94 18.71 17.74
C ILE A 595 13.82 18.81 18.99
N ILE A 596 14.93 18.07 19.05
CA ILE A 596 15.87 18.07 20.17
C ILE A 596 16.49 19.45 20.40
N SER A 597 16.87 20.17 19.34
CA SER A 597 17.43 21.52 19.48
C SER A 597 16.47 22.54 20.11
N LYS A 598 15.18 22.21 20.25
CA LYS A 598 14.14 22.99 20.93
C LYS A 598 13.64 22.36 22.23
N ILE A 599 14.08 21.14 22.56
CA ILE A 599 13.68 20.38 23.76
C ILE A 599 14.95 19.77 24.38
N PRO A 600 15.67 20.51 25.24
CA PRO A 600 16.94 20.06 25.81
C PRO A 600 16.80 18.85 26.74
N GLU A 601 15.58 18.51 27.16
CA GLU A 601 15.29 17.30 27.93
C GLU A 601 15.08 16.03 27.08
N LEU A 602 15.32 16.10 25.76
CA LEU A 602 15.31 14.95 24.86
C LEU A 602 16.69 14.75 24.22
N THR A 603 17.19 13.52 24.26
CA THR A 603 18.45 13.12 23.60
C THR A 603 18.18 12.50 22.21
N TYR A 604 19.12 12.63 21.26
CA TYR A 604 19.14 11.74 20.09
C TYR A 604 19.83 10.43 20.49
N TYR A 605 19.08 9.35 20.64
CA TYR A 605 19.63 8.05 21.03
C TYR A 605 19.12 6.95 20.10
N TYR A 606 20.03 6.34 19.34
CA TYR A 606 19.72 5.22 18.45
C TYR A 606 20.12 3.91 19.13
N PRO A 607 19.18 3.13 19.70
CA PRO A 607 19.54 1.95 20.49
C PRO A 607 20.21 0.88 19.62
N SER A 608 21.21 0.19 20.17
CA SER A 608 21.93 -0.89 19.48
C SER A 608 21.06 -2.11 19.14
N SER A 609 19.95 -2.30 19.88
CA SER A 609 18.94 -3.34 19.66
C SER A 609 17.53 -2.75 19.72
N GLN A 610 16.71 -3.09 18.72
CA GLN A 610 15.38 -2.48 18.51
C GLN A 610 14.38 -3.57 18.06
N THR A 611 13.29 -3.76 18.81
CA THR A 611 12.32 -4.85 18.56
C THR A 611 10.95 -4.37 18.06
N SER A 612 10.50 -3.17 18.45
CA SER A 612 9.26 -2.55 17.97
C SER A 612 9.26 -2.19 16.47
N PRO A 613 10.33 -1.59 15.89
CA PRO A 613 10.20 -0.93 14.59
C PRO A 613 9.82 -1.84 13.41
N GLN A 614 10.04 -3.14 13.53
CA GLN A 614 9.94 -4.11 12.42
C GLN A 614 8.54 -4.22 11.78
N TYR A 615 7.47 -3.87 12.52
CA TYR A 615 6.09 -4.13 12.09
C TYR A 615 5.37 -2.90 11.52
N LEU A 616 5.78 -1.70 11.93
CA LEU A 616 5.16 -0.43 11.53
C LEU A 616 6.23 0.59 11.13
N THR A 617 7.08 0.98 12.07
CA THR A 617 7.97 2.15 11.96
C THR A 617 9.00 2.01 10.82
N ASN A 618 9.67 0.86 10.72
CA ASN A 618 10.60 0.56 9.62
C ASN A 618 9.89 0.43 8.26
N PRO A 619 8.77 -0.30 8.12
CA PRO A 619 7.96 -0.28 6.90
C PRO A 619 7.50 1.10 6.45
N LEU A 620 7.16 2.02 7.36
CA LEU A 620 6.79 3.41 7.02
C LEU A 620 7.98 4.19 6.47
N VAL A 621 9.14 4.10 7.11
CA VAL A 621 10.41 4.67 6.60
C VAL A 621 10.75 4.10 5.22
N GLN A 622 10.62 2.79 5.03
CA GLN A 622 10.86 2.11 3.75
C GLN A 622 9.85 2.49 2.66
N ALA A 623 8.66 2.95 3.04
CA ALA A 623 7.68 3.54 2.12
C ALA A 623 7.96 5.03 1.79
N GLY A 624 9.09 5.58 2.27
CA GLY A 624 9.49 6.96 2.03
C GLY A 624 8.81 8.00 2.92
N ILE A 625 8.16 7.57 4.02
CA ILE A 625 7.43 8.45 4.93
C ILE A 625 8.34 8.84 6.10
N PRO A 626 8.65 10.13 6.31
CA PRO A 626 9.38 10.58 7.50
C PRO A 626 8.67 10.10 8.75
N THR A 627 9.36 9.28 9.53
CA THR A 627 8.85 8.62 10.72
C THR A 627 9.87 8.72 11.85
N ILE A 628 9.47 9.23 13.01
CA ILE A 628 10.29 9.31 14.22
C ILE A 628 9.73 8.33 15.24
N LEU A 629 10.61 7.65 15.98
CA LEU A 629 10.24 6.90 17.17
C LEU A 629 10.54 7.77 18.39
N TYR A 630 9.54 7.98 19.24
CA TYR A 630 9.62 8.80 20.45
C TYR A 630 9.43 7.95 21.70
N GLU A 631 10.44 7.95 22.55
CA GLU A 631 10.54 7.13 23.76
C GLU A 631 10.50 8.03 25.00
N THR A 632 9.60 7.68 25.92
CA THR A 632 9.44 8.32 27.23
C THR A 632 9.83 7.37 28.35
N TYR A 633 10.23 7.89 29.52
CA TYR A 633 10.61 7.01 30.62
C TYR A 633 9.38 6.46 31.36
N MET A 634 9.15 5.14 31.33
CA MET A 634 7.94 4.50 31.87
C MET A 634 7.73 4.74 33.38
N TYR A 635 8.79 5.04 34.12
CA TYR A 635 8.77 5.28 35.56
C TYR A 635 8.85 6.76 35.95
N GLU A 636 8.86 7.70 35.00
CA GLU A 636 8.88 9.13 35.33
C GLU A 636 7.55 9.65 35.87
N ASN A 637 7.58 10.84 36.46
CA ASN A 637 6.36 11.49 36.92
C ASN A 637 5.48 11.87 35.72
N ALA A 638 4.20 11.52 35.73
CA ALA A 638 3.26 11.80 34.64
C ALA A 638 3.16 13.29 34.23
N SER A 639 3.54 14.23 35.11
CA SER A 639 3.69 15.65 34.79
C SER A 639 4.86 15.90 33.82
N VAL A 640 5.99 15.22 34.02
CA VAL A 640 7.17 15.28 33.12
C VAL A 640 6.80 14.73 31.74
N THR A 641 6.22 13.53 31.68
CA THR A 641 5.73 12.93 30.41
C THR A 641 4.77 13.88 29.69
N SER A 642 3.83 14.49 30.43
CA SER A 642 2.85 15.43 29.86
C SER A 642 3.50 16.73 29.36
N ASN A 643 4.53 17.23 30.06
CA ASN A 643 5.27 18.42 29.66
C ASN A 643 6.12 18.16 28.41
N LEU A 644 6.87 17.04 28.36
CA LEU A 644 7.66 16.63 27.20
C LEU A 644 6.77 16.43 25.96
N ILE A 645 5.61 15.79 26.13
CA ILE A 645 4.62 15.62 25.05
C ILE A 645 4.06 16.97 24.56
N ASN A 646 3.76 17.90 25.45
CA ASN A 646 3.30 19.23 25.05
C ASN A 646 4.40 20.02 24.33
N LYS A 647 5.66 19.90 24.76
CA LYS A 647 6.82 20.46 24.07
C LYS A 647 6.99 19.82 22.68
N LEU A 648 6.91 18.49 22.56
CA LEU A 648 6.99 17.75 21.30
C LEU A 648 5.94 18.23 20.30
N ILE A 649 4.65 18.23 20.69
CA ILE A 649 3.56 18.66 19.81
C ILE A 649 3.76 20.10 19.35
N SER A 650 4.09 21.01 20.27
CA SER A 650 4.28 22.43 19.95
C SER A 650 5.52 22.66 19.07
N THR A 651 6.57 21.88 19.28
CA THR A 651 7.79 21.92 18.46
C THR A 651 7.55 21.39 17.06
N VAL A 652 6.81 20.29 16.92
CA VAL A 652 6.38 19.71 15.64
C VAL A 652 5.45 20.67 14.87
N ASP A 653 4.52 21.34 15.55
CA ASP A 653 3.64 22.34 14.93
C ASP A 653 4.41 23.60 14.50
N SER A 654 5.47 23.97 15.24
CA SER A 654 6.42 25.01 14.85
C SER A 654 7.40 24.60 13.75
N TYR A 655 7.54 23.29 13.46
CA TYR A 655 8.47 22.81 12.44
C TYR A 655 7.96 23.23 11.07
N ASN A 656 8.81 23.86 10.28
CA ASN A 656 8.40 24.40 9.01
C ASN A 656 8.55 23.35 7.89
N PHE A 657 7.56 22.47 7.78
CA PHE A 657 7.44 21.55 6.63
C PHE A 657 7.31 22.29 5.29
N GLU A 658 6.97 23.59 5.33
CA GLU A 658 6.85 24.46 4.15
C GLU A 658 8.17 25.20 3.82
N THR A 659 9.24 25.08 4.63
CA THR A 659 10.61 25.44 4.18
C THR A 659 11.22 24.39 3.25
N SER A 660 10.54 23.27 3.01
CA SER A 660 10.76 22.46 1.81
C SER A 660 10.01 23.00 0.59
N THR A 661 9.27 24.11 0.71
CA THR A 661 8.41 24.69 -0.33
C THR A 661 8.37 26.24 -0.36
N THR A 662 9.50 26.93 -0.18
CA THR A 662 9.85 28.24 -0.78
C THR A 662 11.38 28.43 -0.60
N ASN A 663 12.20 28.69 -1.63
CA ASN A 663 12.00 29.63 -2.73
C ASN A 663 12.61 29.17 -4.08
N SER A 664 12.14 29.85 -5.14
CA SER A 664 12.62 29.83 -6.54
C SER A 664 12.26 28.60 -7.38
N SER A 665 12.10 28.87 -8.68
CA SER A 665 11.78 27.89 -9.72
C SER A 665 12.93 26.91 -9.98
N GLY A 666 12.61 25.61 -10.11
CA GLY A 666 13.41 24.66 -10.90
C GLY A 666 14.10 23.50 -10.18
N ALA A 667 14.06 23.40 -8.84
CA ALA A 667 14.76 22.33 -8.12
C ALA A 667 14.21 20.92 -8.37
N ILE A 668 15.10 19.97 -8.65
CA ILE A 668 14.77 18.57 -8.95
C ILE A 668 14.79 17.73 -7.68
N SER A 669 13.72 16.96 -7.41
CA SER A 669 13.66 16.10 -6.23
C SER A 669 14.69 14.96 -6.27
N LEU A 670 15.24 14.61 -5.10
CA LEU A 670 16.25 13.55 -4.97
C LEU A 670 15.80 12.21 -5.55
N ASN A 671 14.53 11.83 -5.35
CA ASN A 671 13.94 10.62 -5.93
C ASN A 671 13.99 10.60 -7.47
N SER A 672 13.83 11.76 -8.12
CA SER A 672 13.91 11.86 -9.58
C SER A 672 15.36 11.72 -10.08
N ILE A 673 16.34 12.17 -9.29
CA ILE A 673 17.77 11.96 -9.56
C ILE A 673 18.17 10.49 -9.32
N ILE A 674 17.59 9.84 -8.30
CA ILE A 674 17.79 8.40 -7.99
C ILE A 674 17.21 7.49 -9.09
N ASP A 675 16.03 7.80 -9.63
CA ASP A 675 15.48 7.12 -10.81
C ASP A 675 16.39 7.31 -12.04
N ALA A 676 16.80 8.55 -12.31
CA ALA A 676 17.70 8.87 -13.40
C ALA A 676 19.04 8.11 -13.29
N ALA A 677 19.62 8.02 -12.09
CA ALA A 677 20.82 7.25 -11.81
C ALA A 677 20.63 5.76 -12.08
N SER A 678 19.47 5.21 -11.70
CA SER A 678 19.11 3.81 -11.96
C SER A 678 19.04 3.52 -13.47
N ARG A 679 18.45 4.45 -14.25
CA ARG A 679 18.40 4.35 -15.72
C ARG A 679 19.76 4.51 -16.38
N ILE A 680 20.60 5.43 -15.90
CA ILE A 680 21.96 5.64 -16.44
C ILE A 680 22.87 4.45 -16.13
N LYS A 681 22.81 3.88 -14.92
CA LYS A 681 23.49 2.61 -14.62
C LYS A 681 23.06 1.51 -15.60
N ALA A 682 21.77 1.28 -15.74
CA ALA A 682 21.24 0.23 -16.64
C ALA A 682 21.60 0.46 -18.11
N TYR A 683 21.68 1.73 -18.56
CA TYR A 683 22.11 2.06 -19.91
C TYR A 683 23.60 1.74 -20.12
N VAL A 684 24.47 2.13 -19.18
CA VAL A 684 25.92 1.85 -19.27
C VAL A 684 26.19 0.35 -19.16
N ASP A 685 25.50 -0.38 -18.26
CA ASP A 685 25.58 -1.84 -18.15
C ASP A 685 25.28 -2.53 -19.50
N ALA A 686 24.34 -1.99 -20.28
CA ALA A 686 23.86 -2.60 -21.53
C ALA A 686 24.62 -2.15 -22.79
N ASN A 687 25.12 -0.91 -22.84
CA ASN A 687 25.69 -0.29 -24.06
C ASN A 687 27.18 -0.01 -23.94
N GLY A 688 27.77 -0.10 -22.74
CA GLY A 688 29.18 0.17 -22.50
C GLY A 688 29.60 1.65 -22.59
N VAL A 689 28.67 2.57 -22.89
CA VAL A 689 28.93 4.00 -23.07
C VAL A 689 27.88 4.84 -22.33
N LEU A 690 28.19 6.12 -22.05
CA LEU A 690 27.18 7.06 -21.59
C LEU A 690 26.20 7.46 -22.71
N PRO A 691 24.93 7.76 -22.41
CA PRO A 691 24.05 8.46 -23.34
C PRO A 691 24.41 9.96 -23.39
N THR A 692 23.91 10.68 -24.39
CA THR A 692 24.19 12.12 -24.57
C THR A 692 23.53 13.00 -23.49
N TYR A 693 22.39 12.58 -22.95
CA TYR A 693 21.64 13.26 -21.89
C TYR A 693 20.85 12.25 -21.05
N VAL A 694 20.33 12.71 -19.90
CA VAL A 694 19.28 12.02 -19.15
C VAL A 694 18.06 12.91 -19.01
N THR A 695 16.87 12.35 -19.23
CA THR A 695 15.61 13.04 -18.94
C THR A 695 15.25 12.86 -17.46
N ILE A 696 14.92 13.95 -16.77
CA ILE A 696 14.38 13.95 -15.40
C ILE A 696 13.12 14.82 -15.40
N GLY A 697 11.97 14.23 -15.05
CA GLY A 697 10.67 14.84 -15.35
C GLY A 697 10.52 15.00 -16.87
N THR A 698 10.28 16.23 -17.32
CA THR A 698 10.19 16.60 -18.74
C THR A 698 11.49 17.18 -19.32
N THR A 699 12.47 17.51 -18.48
CA THR A 699 13.69 18.24 -18.90
C THR A 699 14.84 17.28 -19.20
N GLN A 700 15.61 17.55 -20.26
CA GLN A 700 16.84 16.84 -20.60
C GLN A 700 18.05 17.55 -19.98
N TYR A 701 18.91 16.78 -19.32
CA TYR A 701 20.15 17.26 -18.70
C TYR A 701 21.35 16.59 -19.38
N SER A 702 22.34 17.39 -19.79
CA SER A 702 23.61 16.85 -20.31
C SER A 702 24.27 15.94 -19.26
N MET A 703 25.14 15.03 -19.69
CA MET A 703 25.90 14.19 -18.75
C MET A 703 26.71 15.02 -17.74
N SER A 704 27.20 16.19 -18.13
CA SER A 704 27.90 17.13 -17.25
C SER A 704 26.98 17.75 -16.18
N SER A 705 25.79 18.19 -16.56
CA SER A 705 24.77 18.67 -15.62
C SER A 705 24.26 17.53 -14.74
N PHE A 706 24.19 16.30 -15.26
CA PHE A 706 23.79 15.14 -14.48
C PHE A 706 24.86 14.70 -13.47
N LEU A 707 26.15 14.81 -13.79
CA LEU A 707 27.23 14.57 -12.82
C LEU A 707 27.07 15.49 -11.59
N TYR A 708 26.79 16.77 -11.81
CA TYR A 708 26.47 17.70 -10.73
C TYR A 708 25.26 17.24 -9.89
N LEU A 709 24.15 16.87 -10.55
CA LEU A 709 22.93 16.41 -9.87
C LEU A 709 23.18 15.13 -9.05
N LEU A 710 23.89 14.14 -9.61
CA LEU A 710 24.32 12.92 -8.90
C LEU A 710 25.15 13.26 -7.66
N SER A 711 26.20 14.05 -7.85
CA SER A 711 27.14 14.44 -6.79
C SER A 711 26.44 15.21 -5.67
N LYS A 712 25.61 16.22 -6.01
CA LYS A 712 24.81 16.94 -5.01
C LYS A 712 23.75 16.08 -4.34
N ALA A 713 23.11 15.16 -5.06
CA ALA A 713 22.14 14.26 -4.44
C ALA A 713 22.82 13.35 -3.41
N ILE A 714 23.99 12.77 -3.73
CA ILE A 714 24.77 11.95 -2.78
C ILE A 714 25.19 12.78 -1.56
N VAL A 715 25.67 14.01 -1.76
CA VAL A 715 26.01 14.94 -0.65
C VAL A 715 24.79 15.25 0.23
N ASN A 716 23.65 15.59 -0.37
CA ASN A 716 22.42 15.90 0.35
C ASN A 716 21.96 14.68 1.18
N ILE A 717 21.90 13.50 0.55
CA ILE A 717 21.44 12.25 1.18
C ILE A 717 22.37 11.85 2.34
N ASN A 718 23.69 11.96 2.14
CA ASN A 718 24.70 11.72 3.18
C ASN A 718 24.59 12.71 4.35
N GLY A 719 24.33 13.98 4.04
CA GLY A 719 24.15 15.06 5.03
C GLY A 719 22.75 15.13 5.66
N GLY A 720 21.91 14.10 5.52
CA GLY A 720 20.56 14.08 6.11
C GLY A 720 19.49 14.87 5.34
N SER A 721 19.85 15.59 4.28
CA SER A 721 18.96 16.51 3.55
C SER A 721 18.03 15.81 2.55
N THR A 722 16.75 16.19 2.58
CA THR A 722 15.73 15.83 1.58
C THR A 722 15.60 16.85 0.45
N SER A 723 16.29 17.99 0.54
CA SER A 723 16.16 19.08 -0.41
C SER A 723 16.54 18.62 -1.83
N GLY A 724 15.68 18.97 -2.78
CA GLY A 724 15.98 18.81 -4.20
C GLY A 724 17.23 19.61 -4.61
N VAL A 725 17.83 19.21 -5.72
CA VAL A 725 19.00 19.89 -6.28
C VAL A 725 18.53 20.85 -7.37
N SER A 726 18.78 22.14 -7.20
CA SER A 726 18.60 23.14 -8.27
C SER A 726 19.56 22.82 -9.42
N PRO A 727 19.06 22.53 -10.63
CA PRO A 727 19.93 22.21 -11.76
C PRO A 727 20.67 23.45 -12.22
N ILE A 728 21.92 23.24 -12.64
CA ILE A 728 22.74 24.24 -13.32
C ILE A 728 23.16 23.70 -14.70
N THR A 729 23.35 24.59 -15.66
CA THR A 729 24.00 24.25 -16.93
C THR A 729 25.48 24.06 -16.67
N VAL A 730 26.02 22.90 -17.05
CA VAL A 730 27.43 22.55 -16.82
C VAL A 730 28.11 22.29 -18.16
N ILE A 731 29.22 22.99 -18.38
CA ILE A 731 30.07 22.84 -19.57
C ILE A 731 30.74 21.44 -19.54
N GLY A 732 30.89 20.81 -20.71
CA GLY A 732 31.59 19.52 -20.83
C GLY A 732 33.06 19.57 -20.41
N PRO A 733 33.66 18.44 -19.98
CA PRO A 733 35.10 18.38 -19.72
C PRO A 733 35.88 18.63 -21.02
N SER A 734 36.95 19.43 -20.97
CA SER A 734 37.74 19.78 -22.16
C SER A 734 38.48 18.57 -22.76
N SER A 735 39.07 17.74 -21.89
CA SER A 735 39.93 16.60 -22.26
C SER A 735 39.85 15.51 -21.18
N PRO A 736 38.75 14.75 -21.08
CA PRO A 736 38.57 13.76 -20.02
C PRO A 736 39.53 12.57 -20.17
N THR A 737 40.50 12.48 -19.26
CA THR A 737 41.51 11.41 -19.18
C THR A 737 41.64 10.93 -17.73
N GLY A 738 42.06 9.68 -17.50
CA GLY A 738 42.17 9.13 -16.15
C GLY A 738 42.99 7.85 -16.08
N SER A 739 43.14 7.36 -14.85
CA SER A 739 43.85 6.13 -14.51
C SER A 739 43.01 4.89 -14.80
N LYS A 740 43.67 3.79 -15.19
CA LYS A 740 43.07 2.45 -15.13
C LYS A 740 43.09 2.00 -13.67
N VAL A 741 41.93 1.90 -13.03
CA VAL A 741 41.78 1.60 -11.61
C VAL A 741 40.73 0.54 -11.40
N ALA A 742 41.01 -0.41 -10.49
CA ALA A 742 40.08 -1.44 -10.06
C ALA A 742 40.23 -1.63 -8.55
N GLY A 743 39.15 -1.49 -7.79
CA GLY A 743 39.20 -1.57 -6.34
C GLY A 743 37.89 -1.12 -5.68
N THR A 744 37.91 -0.98 -4.37
CA THR A 744 36.75 -0.60 -3.57
C THR A 744 37.09 0.57 -2.66
N ILE A 745 36.18 1.54 -2.56
CA ILE A 745 36.28 2.68 -1.64
C ILE A 745 35.10 2.66 -0.66
N ASN A 746 35.28 3.15 0.56
CA ASN A 746 34.23 3.18 1.59
C ASN A 746 33.26 4.36 1.41
N ILE A 747 32.19 4.39 2.22
CA ILE A 747 31.17 5.45 2.21
C ILE A 747 31.72 6.86 2.45
N GLY A 748 32.69 7.05 3.36
CA GLY A 748 33.34 8.34 3.55
C GLY A 748 34.06 8.80 2.29
N ASN A 749 34.82 7.90 1.67
CA ASN A 749 35.66 8.21 0.52
C ASN A 749 34.85 8.51 -0.76
N TYR A 750 33.73 7.82 -1.02
CA TYR A 750 32.89 8.16 -2.20
C TYR A 750 31.98 9.37 -1.96
N THR A 751 31.61 9.67 -0.71
CA THR A 751 30.81 10.88 -0.40
C THR A 751 31.67 12.14 -0.40
N ASP A 752 32.92 12.07 0.07
CA ASP A 752 33.95 13.10 -0.17
C ASP A 752 34.20 13.32 -1.67
N LEU A 753 34.39 12.24 -2.44
CA LEU A 753 34.57 12.33 -3.89
C LEU A 753 33.39 13.07 -4.55
N ALA A 754 32.15 12.72 -4.19
CA ALA A 754 30.95 13.41 -4.64
C ALA A 754 30.92 14.90 -4.22
N LEU A 755 31.31 15.22 -2.98
CA LEU A 755 31.40 16.59 -2.49
C LEU A 755 32.38 17.42 -3.32
N ARG A 756 33.62 16.94 -3.50
CA ARG A 756 34.67 17.60 -4.29
C ARG A 756 34.25 17.82 -5.74
N ILE A 757 33.61 16.84 -6.38
CA ILE A 757 33.06 17.00 -7.74
C ILE A 757 32.00 18.09 -7.77
N SER A 758 31.04 18.09 -6.83
CA SER A 758 29.97 19.09 -6.81
C SER A 758 30.52 20.51 -6.60
N ASN A 759 31.51 20.67 -5.73
CA ASN A 759 32.16 21.97 -5.47
C ASN A 759 32.99 22.44 -6.67
N TYR A 760 33.76 21.55 -7.30
CA TYR A 760 34.50 21.88 -8.53
C TYR A 760 33.56 22.42 -9.62
N ILE A 761 32.41 21.75 -9.84
CA ILE A 761 31.45 22.17 -10.86
C ILE A 761 30.80 23.52 -10.51
N ILE A 762 30.49 23.79 -9.24
CA ILE A 762 29.97 25.09 -8.79
C ILE A 762 30.99 26.21 -9.04
N THR A 763 32.26 25.98 -8.69
CA THR A 763 33.32 26.99 -8.81
C THR A 763 33.68 27.29 -10.27
N ASN A 764 33.70 26.27 -11.15
CA ASN A 764 34.24 26.40 -12.51
C ASN A 764 33.15 26.43 -13.61
N GLY A 765 31.89 26.14 -13.29
CA GLY A 765 30.82 25.99 -14.29
C GLY A 765 30.99 24.79 -15.25
N GLN A 766 32.03 23.98 -15.06
CA GLN A 766 32.48 22.92 -15.96
C GLN A 766 32.63 21.59 -15.22
N ALA A 767 32.31 20.48 -15.89
CA ALA A 767 32.58 19.14 -15.39
C ALA A 767 34.08 18.82 -15.44
N PRO A 768 34.64 18.20 -14.38
CA PRO A 768 36.07 17.91 -14.35
C PRO A 768 36.44 16.80 -15.34
N ASN A 769 37.65 16.89 -15.92
CA ASN A 769 38.22 15.83 -16.75
C ASN A 769 38.33 14.49 -15.98
N TYR A 770 38.70 14.58 -14.71
CA TYR A 770 38.74 13.49 -13.74
C TYR A 770 38.57 14.01 -12.30
N ALA A 771 38.30 13.12 -11.36
CA ALA A 771 38.44 13.41 -9.93
C ALA A 771 39.34 12.37 -9.25
N SER A 772 40.28 12.84 -8.44
CA SER A 772 41.26 12.00 -7.75
C SER A 772 40.64 11.24 -6.58
N SER A 773 41.03 9.97 -6.45
CA SER A 773 40.64 9.06 -5.36
C SER A 773 41.86 8.27 -4.88
N GLN A 774 41.73 7.54 -3.77
CA GLN A 774 42.78 6.62 -3.28
C GLN A 774 43.15 5.50 -4.27
N LEU A 775 42.32 5.25 -5.29
CA LEU A 775 42.60 4.26 -6.34
C LEU A 775 43.31 4.86 -7.56
N GLY A 776 43.41 6.19 -7.65
CA GLY A 776 43.87 6.94 -8.82
C GLY A 776 42.83 7.95 -9.34
N ASN A 777 43.11 8.55 -10.49
CA ASN A 777 42.24 9.55 -11.12
C ASN A 777 41.11 8.88 -11.90
N ILE A 778 39.86 9.10 -11.49
CA ILE A 778 38.68 8.51 -12.14
C ILE A 778 38.15 9.54 -13.16
N GLN A 779 38.17 9.19 -14.46
CA GLN A 779 37.73 10.11 -15.52
C GLN A 779 36.22 10.34 -15.54
N PHE A 780 35.81 11.47 -16.13
CA PHE A 780 34.43 11.95 -16.26
C PHE A 780 33.37 10.86 -16.51
N GLN A 781 33.53 10.04 -17.55
CA GLN A 781 32.53 9.04 -17.93
C GLN A 781 32.33 7.99 -16.83
N SER A 782 33.45 7.58 -16.22
CA SER A 782 33.44 6.66 -15.08
C SER A 782 32.83 7.30 -13.84
N LEU A 783 33.09 8.58 -13.54
CA LEU A 783 32.48 9.27 -12.38
C LEU A 783 30.94 9.20 -12.41
N ILE A 784 30.34 9.45 -13.58
CA ILE A 784 28.87 9.39 -13.74
C ILE A 784 28.35 7.98 -13.50
N TYR A 785 28.99 6.97 -14.08
CA TYR A 785 28.58 5.57 -13.92
C TYR A 785 28.77 5.07 -12.48
N GLU A 786 29.90 5.38 -11.86
CA GLU A 786 30.24 4.99 -10.49
C GLU A 786 29.30 5.63 -9.45
N LEU A 787 29.04 6.94 -9.55
CA LEU A 787 28.06 7.60 -8.67
C LEU A 787 26.62 7.18 -8.98
N SER A 788 26.30 6.83 -10.24
CA SER A 788 25.00 6.23 -10.59
C SER A 788 24.79 4.87 -9.92
N LYS A 789 25.85 4.05 -9.74
CA LYS A 789 25.76 2.79 -8.98
C LYS A 789 25.39 3.02 -7.51
N VAL A 790 25.88 4.09 -6.87
CA VAL A 790 25.54 4.46 -5.48
C VAL A 790 24.03 4.72 -5.34
N LEU A 791 23.48 5.60 -6.17
CA LEU A 791 22.05 5.95 -6.09
C LEU A 791 21.13 4.83 -6.62
N ALA A 792 21.57 4.03 -7.59
CA ALA A 792 20.83 2.83 -8.01
C ALA A 792 20.79 1.75 -6.91
N TYR A 793 21.87 1.60 -6.14
CA TYR A 793 21.87 0.73 -4.96
C TYR A 793 20.90 1.27 -3.89
N LEU A 794 20.92 2.57 -3.61
CA LEU A 794 19.98 3.23 -2.70
C LEU A 794 18.52 3.00 -3.12
N ASN A 795 18.19 3.12 -4.41
CA ASN A 795 16.85 2.88 -4.94
C ASN A 795 16.32 1.46 -4.65
N VAL A 796 17.21 0.46 -4.68
CA VAL A 796 16.85 -0.95 -4.48
C VAL A 796 16.87 -1.37 -3.01
N ASN A 797 17.76 -0.80 -2.20
CA ASN A 797 18.04 -1.26 -0.83
C ASN A 797 17.56 -0.30 0.26
N GLY A 798 17.12 0.92 -0.08
CA GLY A 798 16.65 1.94 0.86
C GLY A 798 17.76 2.63 1.68
N VAL A 799 19.02 2.20 1.53
CA VAL A 799 20.20 2.78 2.18
C VAL A 799 21.35 2.92 1.19
N MET A 800 22.26 3.87 1.42
CA MET A 800 23.49 3.98 0.62
C MET A 800 24.41 2.77 0.89
N PRO A 801 25.20 2.32 -0.11
CA PRO A 801 26.08 1.16 0.08
C PRO A 801 27.26 1.51 0.99
N ASN A 802 27.64 0.64 1.92
CA ASN A 802 28.81 0.88 2.79
C ASN A 802 30.14 1.02 2.01
N THR A 803 30.19 0.48 0.78
CA THR A 803 31.33 0.53 -0.11
C THR A 803 30.90 0.68 -1.58
N LEU A 804 31.74 1.31 -2.40
CA LEU A 804 31.59 1.43 -3.85
C LEU A 804 32.77 0.72 -4.54
N THR A 805 32.47 -0.30 -5.34
CA THR A 805 33.45 -1.00 -6.18
C THR A 805 33.55 -0.33 -7.55
N ILE A 806 34.74 0.20 -7.84
CA ILE A 806 35.10 0.93 -9.04
C ILE A 806 35.94 0.02 -9.94
N ASN A 807 35.65 0.03 -11.24
CA ASN A 807 36.50 -0.61 -12.25
C ASN A 807 36.44 0.19 -13.56
N THR A 808 37.42 1.05 -13.82
CA THR A 808 37.46 1.89 -15.04
C THR A 808 37.82 1.11 -16.31
N SER A 809 38.03 -0.20 -16.22
CA SER A 809 38.13 -1.12 -17.36
C SER A 809 36.83 -1.89 -17.65
N ASN A 810 35.75 -1.66 -16.89
CA ASN A 810 34.47 -2.36 -17.08
C ASN A 810 33.23 -1.43 -16.89
N PRO A 811 32.46 -1.12 -17.95
CA PRO A 811 32.63 -1.61 -19.32
C PRO A 811 33.82 -0.98 -20.03
N SER A 812 34.55 -1.79 -20.80
CA SER A 812 35.85 -1.41 -21.40
C SER A 812 35.77 -0.26 -22.40
N THR A 813 34.62 -0.06 -23.03
CA THR A 813 34.37 0.99 -24.03
C THR A 813 34.01 2.35 -23.43
N LEU A 814 33.69 2.44 -22.14
CA LEU A 814 33.15 3.65 -21.49
C LEU A 814 34.11 4.85 -21.57
N ASN A 815 35.40 4.54 -21.56
CA ASN A 815 36.49 5.50 -21.47
C ASN A 815 37.24 5.67 -22.80
N SER A 816 36.83 4.99 -23.87
CA SER A 816 37.54 4.93 -25.16
C SER A 816 37.10 5.98 -26.19
N GLY A 817 36.08 6.78 -25.89
CA GLY A 817 35.48 7.73 -26.84
C GLY A 817 36.07 9.15 -26.79
N SER A 818 37.14 9.39 -27.56
CA SER A 818 37.64 10.74 -27.89
C SER A 818 38.24 10.77 -29.30
N SER A 819 37.49 11.29 -30.30
CA SER A 819 38.02 11.79 -31.58
C SER A 819 36.94 12.55 -32.37
N SER A 820 37.36 13.67 -32.99
CA SER A 820 36.68 14.48 -34.02
C SER A 820 35.70 15.61 -33.60
N SER A 821 35.86 16.75 -34.29
CA SER A 821 35.24 18.09 -34.12
C SER A 821 34.21 18.36 -35.25
N SER A 822 33.61 19.54 -35.52
CA SER A 822 33.72 20.95 -35.08
C SER A 822 32.45 21.79 -35.40
N ASN A 823 32.32 22.97 -34.78
CA ASN A 823 31.45 24.16 -35.03
C ASN A 823 30.41 24.21 -36.18
N SER A 824 29.15 24.59 -35.85
CA SER A 824 28.62 25.97 -36.04
C SER A 824 27.07 26.09 -35.98
N THR A 825 26.61 27.12 -35.26
CA THR A 825 25.34 27.89 -35.36
C THR A 825 23.96 27.25 -35.64
N SER A 826 22.95 27.88 -35.02
CA SER A 826 21.49 27.76 -35.19
C SER A 826 20.72 26.70 -34.37
N ASN A 827 19.50 27.08 -33.96
CA ASN A 827 18.64 26.34 -33.05
C ASN A 827 17.96 25.13 -33.72
N ALA A 828 18.48 23.91 -33.50
CA ALA A 828 17.68 22.68 -33.41
C ALA A 828 18.56 21.46 -33.10
N SER A 829 18.12 20.58 -32.18
CA SER A 829 18.08 19.12 -32.36
C SER A 829 17.85 18.42 -31.01
N THR A 830 16.71 17.73 -30.88
CA THR A 830 16.47 16.73 -29.83
C THR A 830 16.34 15.33 -30.44
N ASN A 831 16.61 14.30 -29.64
CA ASN A 831 16.18 12.91 -29.84
C ASN A 831 16.61 12.18 -31.14
N SER A 832 17.74 11.46 -31.15
CA SER A 832 18.02 10.50 -32.25
C SER A 832 17.04 9.31 -32.28
N SER A 833 16.53 8.85 -31.13
CA SER A 833 15.61 7.70 -31.05
C SER A 833 14.13 8.04 -31.27
N LEU A 834 13.72 9.30 -31.10
CA LEU A 834 12.35 9.75 -31.38
C LEU A 834 12.20 10.54 -32.68
N ALA A 835 13.30 10.98 -33.32
CA ALA A 835 13.27 11.65 -34.61
C ALA A 835 12.41 10.95 -35.69
N PRO A 836 12.40 9.60 -35.84
CA PRO A 836 11.51 8.93 -36.80
C PRO A 836 10.01 9.19 -36.51
N TYR A 837 9.63 9.33 -35.24
CA TYR A 837 8.25 9.54 -34.80
C TYR A 837 7.84 11.02 -34.74
N LEU A 838 8.68 11.93 -35.25
CA LEU A 838 8.41 13.36 -35.42
C LEU A 838 8.35 13.78 -36.90
N LYS A 839 8.89 12.96 -37.82
CA LYS A 839 8.95 13.26 -39.26
C LYS A 839 7.59 13.16 -39.96
N ALA A 840 7.44 13.94 -41.03
CA ALA A 840 6.39 13.73 -42.02
C ALA A 840 6.59 12.39 -42.76
N THR A 841 5.50 11.80 -43.24
CA THR A 841 5.49 10.59 -44.07
C THR A 841 4.39 10.71 -45.14
N LYS A 842 4.33 9.81 -46.14
CA LYS A 842 3.45 9.95 -47.32
C LYS A 842 2.00 10.28 -46.96
N ASN A 843 1.43 9.52 -46.03
CA ASN A 843 0.05 9.64 -45.57
C ASN A 843 -0.07 10.44 -44.27
N CYS A 844 1.05 10.89 -43.70
CA CYS A 844 1.16 11.62 -42.44
C CYS A 844 1.80 13.00 -42.71
N GLN A 845 1.05 13.89 -43.36
CA GLN A 845 1.59 15.13 -43.92
C GLN A 845 1.78 16.24 -42.86
N VAL A 846 2.70 16.01 -41.91
CA VAL A 846 3.04 16.92 -40.79
C VAL A 846 3.39 18.34 -41.23
N THR A 847 3.97 18.50 -42.42
CA THR A 847 4.43 19.79 -42.93
C THR A 847 3.35 20.64 -43.58
N ASP A 848 2.16 20.08 -43.84
CA ASP A 848 1.03 20.74 -44.50
C ASP A 848 0.53 21.96 -43.71
N SER A 849 0.10 23.00 -44.43
CA SER A 849 -0.31 24.27 -43.84
C SER A 849 -1.61 24.16 -43.04
N SER A 850 -2.58 23.34 -43.49
CA SER A 850 -3.84 23.10 -42.76
C SER A 850 -3.62 22.30 -41.48
N ILE A 851 -2.74 21.28 -41.53
CA ILE A 851 -2.34 20.48 -40.37
C ILE A 851 -1.62 21.35 -39.34
N LYS A 852 -0.61 22.14 -39.74
CA LYS A 852 0.11 23.06 -38.84
C LYS A 852 -0.79 24.12 -38.20
N SER A 853 -1.68 24.73 -39.00
CA SER A 853 -2.58 25.79 -38.52
C SER A 853 -3.55 25.24 -37.47
N LEU A 854 -4.15 24.08 -37.74
CA LEU A 854 -5.05 23.42 -36.79
C LEU A 854 -4.30 22.91 -35.55
N ALA A 855 -3.12 22.33 -35.70
CA ALA A 855 -2.30 21.88 -34.56
C ALA A 855 -1.93 23.05 -33.64
N SER A 856 -1.54 24.20 -34.21
CA SER A 856 -1.28 25.44 -33.47
C SER A 856 -2.54 25.94 -32.75
N GLN A 857 -3.68 26.02 -33.45
CA GLN A 857 -4.96 26.44 -32.87
C GLN A 857 -5.39 25.56 -31.69
N LEU A 858 -5.32 24.24 -31.83
CA LEU A 858 -5.72 23.27 -30.79
C LEU A 858 -4.76 23.23 -29.59
N THR A 859 -3.53 23.74 -29.75
CA THR A 859 -2.50 23.74 -28.69
C THR A 859 -2.19 25.12 -28.11
N SER A 860 -2.89 26.17 -28.59
CA SER A 860 -2.74 27.54 -28.10
C SER A 860 -2.99 27.63 -26.59
N GLY A 861 -2.07 28.28 -25.87
CA GLY A 861 -2.09 28.39 -24.41
C GLY A 861 -1.79 27.11 -23.63
N LEU A 862 -1.62 25.95 -24.29
CA LEU A 862 -1.35 24.67 -23.62
C LEU A 862 0.16 24.42 -23.48
N THR A 863 0.63 24.29 -22.24
CA THR A 863 2.07 24.24 -21.92
C THR A 863 2.65 22.83 -21.79
N THR A 864 1.82 21.78 -21.62
CA THR A 864 2.29 20.39 -21.44
C THR A 864 1.89 19.49 -22.61
N ASP A 865 2.74 18.51 -22.93
CA ASP A 865 2.47 17.56 -24.02
C ASP A 865 1.21 16.72 -23.75
N LEU A 866 0.91 16.39 -22.49
CA LEU A 866 -0.35 15.75 -22.11
C LEU A 866 -1.56 16.62 -22.45
N ALA A 867 -1.54 17.92 -22.14
CA ALA A 867 -2.65 18.82 -22.44
C ALA A 867 -2.85 18.99 -23.95
N LYS A 868 -1.74 19.23 -24.68
CA LYS A 868 -1.73 19.32 -26.15
C LYS A 868 -2.25 18.05 -26.82
N ALA A 869 -1.72 16.89 -26.42
CA ALA A 869 -2.15 15.60 -26.96
C ALA A 869 -3.62 15.29 -26.63
N THR A 870 -4.11 15.68 -25.45
CA THR A 870 -5.52 15.52 -25.07
C THR A 870 -6.43 16.40 -25.93
N ALA A 871 -6.07 17.66 -26.17
CA ALA A 871 -6.83 18.57 -27.03
C ALA A 871 -6.91 18.07 -28.49
N ILE A 872 -5.78 17.65 -29.05
CA ILE A 872 -5.69 17.08 -30.40
C ILE A 872 -6.48 15.76 -30.49
N PHE A 873 -6.33 14.87 -29.51
CA PHE A 873 -7.05 13.61 -29.45
C PHE A 873 -8.57 13.84 -29.43
N ASN A 874 -9.05 14.72 -28.56
CA ASN A 874 -10.48 15.04 -28.46
C ASN A 874 -11.00 15.64 -29.77
N TYR A 875 -10.27 16.56 -30.42
CA TYR A 875 -10.68 17.07 -31.73
C TYR A 875 -10.84 15.97 -32.77
N VAL A 876 -9.87 15.07 -32.92
CA VAL A 876 -9.94 14.00 -33.93
C VAL A 876 -10.98 12.93 -33.56
N ARG A 877 -11.26 12.72 -32.28
CA ARG A 877 -12.39 11.87 -31.83
C ARG A 877 -13.74 12.51 -32.18
N ASP A 878 -13.92 13.79 -31.84
CA ASP A 878 -15.23 14.45 -31.76
C ASP A 878 -15.63 15.24 -33.02
N LYS A 879 -14.68 15.61 -33.87
CA LYS A 879 -14.89 16.44 -35.08
C LYS A 879 -14.60 15.74 -36.40
N ILE A 880 -14.23 14.46 -36.36
CA ILE A 880 -13.97 13.63 -37.54
C ILE A 880 -14.83 12.37 -37.41
N SER A 881 -15.80 12.18 -38.29
CA SER A 881 -16.69 11.01 -38.27
C SER A 881 -15.94 9.74 -38.64
N TYR A 882 -16.37 8.60 -38.10
CA TYR A 882 -15.87 7.30 -38.58
C TYR A 882 -16.57 6.93 -39.89
N SER A 883 -15.85 6.35 -40.83
CA SER A 883 -16.41 5.78 -42.07
C SER A 883 -15.72 4.45 -42.34
N PHE A 884 -16.51 3.39 -42.61
CA PHE A 884 -15.96 2.06 -42.82
C PHE A 884 -15.52 1.88 -44.27
N TYR A 885 -14.23 1.66 -44.48
CA TYR A 885 -13.61 1.23 -45.72
C TYR A 885 -12.25 0.62 -45.40
N TYR A 886 -11.67 -0.15 -46.32
CA TYR A 886 -10.39 -0.81 -46.13
C TYR A 886 -9.21 0.13 -46.40
N ASN A 887 -8.11 -0.09 -45.69
CA ASN A 887 -6.78 0.46 -45.98
C ASN A 887 -6.70 2.00 -46.00
N THR A 888 -5.54 2.56 -46.35
CA THR A 888 -5.35 4.01 -46.39
C THR A 888 -5.92 4.59 -47.68
N VAL A 889 -6.85 5.56 -47.57
CA VAL A 889 -7.47 6.20 -48.75
C VAL A 889 -7.20 7.71 -48.77
N LYS A 890 -7.24 8.38 -47.62
CA LYS A 890 -7.28 9.85 -47.54
C LYS A 890 -6.01 10.49 -46.98
N GLY A 891 -5.24 9.77 -46.17
CA GLY A 891 -4.16 10.33 -45.36
C GLY A 891 -4.65 11.42 -44.39
N ALA A 892 -3.72 12.10 -43.72
CA ALA A 892 -4.07 13.12 -42.73
C ALA A 892 -4.85 14.30 -43.34
N VAL A 893 -4.37 14.86 -44.45
CA VAL A 893 -4.97 16.05 -45.10
C VAL A 893 -6.34 15.73 -45.70
N GLY A 894 -6.48 14.61 -46.43
CA GLY A 894 -7.77 14.20 -46.98
C GLY A 894 -8.80 13.88 -45.89
N THR A 895 -8.38 13.30 -44.77
CA THR A 895 -9.24 13.07 -43.60
C THR A 895 -9.67 14.38 -42.94
N LEU A 896 -8.78 15.36 -42.85
CA LEU A 896 -9.09 16.67 -42.29
C LEU A 896 -10.05 17.47 -43.17
N SER A 897 -9.92 17.36 -44.50
CA SER A 897 -10.80 17.98 -45.49
C SER A 897 -12.18 17.31 -45.49
N ALA A 898 -12.24 15.99 -45.66
CA ALA A 898 -13.49 15.23 -45.74
C ALA A 898 -14.26 15.11 -44.42
N LYS A 899 -13.65 15.51 -43.29
CA LYS A 899 -14.18 15.34 -41.91
C LYS A 899 -14.62 13.91 -41.57
N SER A 900 -14.12 12.91 -42.30
CA SER A 900 -14.36 11.50 -42.00
C SER A 900 -13.20 10.60 -42.42
N GLY A 901 -13.02 9.48 -41.72
CA GLY A 901 -12.06 8.45 -42.10
C GLY A 901 -12.27 7.12 -41.37
N ASN A 902 -11.62 6.07 -41.86
CA ASN A 902 -11.54 4.78 -41.18
C ASN A 902 -10.50 4.81 -40.03
N CYS A 903 -10.14 3.65 -39.47
CA CYS A 903 -9.18 3.56 -38.37
C CYS A 903 -7.77 4.08 -38.72
N VAL A 904 -7.23 3.74 -39.90
CA VAL A 904 -5.89 4.18 -40.32
C VAL A 904 -5.88 5.65 -40.72
N ASP A 905 -6.89 6.13 -41.45
CA ASP A 905 -6.99 7.53 -41.88
C ASP A 905 -7.23 8.50 -40.70
N LYS A 906 -8.07 8.13 -39.73
CA LYS A 906 -8.18 8.90 -38.47
C LYS A 906 -6.87 8.87 -37.66
N THR A 907 -6.13 7.77 -37.70
CA THR A 907 -4.81 7.66 -37.04
C THR A 907 -3.76 8.52 -37.74
N HIS A 908 -3.78 8.60 -39.08
CA HIS A 908 -2.91 9.51 -39.85
C HIS A 908 -3.12 10.96 -39.44
N LEU A 909 -4.38 11.43 -39.38
CA LEU A 909 -4.69 12.80 -38.94
C LEU A 909 -4.26 13.07 -37.49
N LEU A 910 -4.53 12.14 -36.57
CA LEU A 910 -4.10 12.24 -35.18
C LEU A 910 -2.58 12.39 -35.07
N ILE A 911 -1.82 11.50 -35.72
CA ILE A 911 -0.35 11.50 -35.66
C ILE A 911 0.23 12.73 -36.36
N ALA A 912 -0.35 13.18 -37.48
CA ALA A 912 0.11 14.38 -38.18
C ALA A 912 -0.01 15.64 -37.33
N LEU A 913 -1.14 15.84 -36.64
CA LEU A 913 -1.36 16.96 -35.73
C LEU A 913 -0.42 16.90 -34.52
N LEU A 914 -0.24 15.72 -33.91
CA LEU A 914 0.68 15.53 -32.77
C LEU A 914 2.13 15.86 -33.13
N ARG A 915 2.61 15.33 -34.26
CA ARG A 915 3.97 15.59 -34.77
C ARG A 915 4.16 17.06 -35.14
N ALA A 916 3.13 17.72 -35.69
CA ALA A 916 3.17 19.16 -35.99
C ALA A 916 3.27 20.01 -34.71
N SER A 917 2.71 19.54 -33.59
CA SER A 917 2.90 20.12 -32.25
C SER A 917 4.18 19.68 -31.52
N GLY A 918 5.09 18.95 -32.19
CA GLY A 918 6.37 18.48 -31.63
C GLY A 918 6.28 17.22 -30.76
N ILE A 919 5.12 16.55 -30.74
CA ILE A 919 4.87 15.38 -29.89
C ILE A 919 5.12 14.10 -30.69
N ALA A 920 6.05 13.27 -30.22
CA ALA A 920 6.40 12.02 -30.90
C ALA A 920 5.22 11.04 -30.84
N ALA A 921 4.76 10.58 -32.00
CA ALA A 921 3.60 9.69 -32.12
C ALA A 921 3.85 8.62 -33.19
N ARG A 922 3.37 7.39 -32.96
CA ARG A 922 3.63 6.22 -33.82
C ARG A 922 2.37 5.40 -34.08
N TYR A 923 2.36 4.72 -35.22
CA TYR A 923 1.29 3.79 -35.60
C TYR A 923 1.45 2.49 -34.81
N VAL A 924 0.33 1.88 -34.45
CA VAL A 924 0.23 0.49 -34.02
C VAL A 924 -0.81 -0.18 -34.91
N ASN A 925 -0.45 -1.32 -35.48
CA ASN A 925 -1.34 -2.13 -36.31
C ASN A 925 -1.51 -3.52 -35.68
N GLY A 926 -2.70 -4.10 -35.85
CA GLY A 926 -3.03 -5.39 -35.26
C GLY A 926 -4.44 -5.86 -35.59
N GLN A 927 -4.91 -6.86 -34.85
CA GLN A 927 -6.33 -7.25 -34.78
C GLN A 927 -6.92 -6.83 -33.44
N ALA A 928 -8.15 -6.30 -33.45
CA ALA A 928 -8.89 -5.91 -32.26
C ALA A 928 -10.27 -6.60 -32.20
N THR A 929 -10.62 -7.13 -31.02
CA THR A 929 -11.96 -7.64 -30.71
C THR A 929 -12.81 -6.48 -30.19
N PHE A 930 -13.77 -6.02 -30.99
CA PHE A 930 -14.65 -4.91 -30.66
C PHE A 930 -15.75 -5.32 -29.68
N SER A 931 -16.38 -4.34 -29.03
CA SER A 931 -17.46 -4.58 -28.05
C SER A 931 -18.68 -5.30 -28.64
N SER A 932 -18.83 -5.32 -29.97
CA SER A 932 -19.82 -6.11 -30.71
C SER A 932 -19.49 -7.61 -30.82
N GLY A 933 -18.32 -8.05 -30.34
CA GLY A 933 -17.81 -9.42 -30.51
C GLY A 933 -16.99 -9.63 -31.80
N ASN A 934 -17.15 -8.76 -32.80
CA ASN A 934 -16.45 -8.87 -34.07
C ASN A 934 -14.94 -8.60 -33.94
N VAL A 935 -14.14 -9.32 -34.72
CA VAL A 935 -12.68 -9.14 -34.80
C VAL A 935 -12.32 -8.53 -36.15
N TYR A 936 -11.68 -7.37 -36.14
CA TYR A 936 -11.22 -6.69 -37.35
C TYR A 936 -9.73 -6.37 -37.27
N GLY A 937 -9.09 -6.25 -38.45
CA GLY A 937 -7.81 -5.54 -38.56
C GLY A 937 -8.01 -4.08 -38.17
N HIS A 938 -7.10 -3.55 -37.35
CA HIS A 938 -7.24 -2.23 -36.72
C HIS A 938 -5.91 -1.49 -36.66
N VAL A 939 -6.00 -0.16 -36.75
CA VAL A 939 -4.85 0.75 -36.64
C VAL A 939 -5.21 1.86 -35.65
N TRP A 940 -4.28 2.14 -34.74
CA TRP A 940 -4.41 3.20 -33.74
C TRP A 940 -3.04 3.84 -33.47
N ALA A 941 -3.01 4.91 -32.67
CA ALA A 941 -1.78 5.60 -32.30
C ALA A 941 -1.25 5.18 -30.93
N GLU A 942 0.06 5.25 -30.76
CA GLU A 942 0.69 5.48 -29.46
C GLU A 942 1.36 6.86 -29.46
N ILE A 943 1.12 7.64 -28.41
CA ILE A 943 1.65 8.99 -28.21
C ILE A 943 2.70 8.94 -27.11
N TYR A 944 3.88 9.54 -27.33
CA TYR A 944 4.92 9.61 -26.30
C TYR A 944 4.66 10.79 -25.37
N ILE A 945 4.29 10.50 -24.13
CA ILE A 945 3.95 11.47 -23.08
C ILE A 945 4.66 11.04 -21.80
N ASP A 946 5.36 11.97 -21.13
CA ASP A 946 6.05 11.76 -19.85
C ASP A 946 6.91 10.48 -19.79
N GLY A 947 7.68 10.25 -20.88
CA GLY A 947 8.58 9.10 -21.00
C GLY A 947 7.92 7.77 -21.37
N LYS A 948 6.61 7.76 -21.69
CA LYS A 948 5.83 6.54 -21.93
C LYS A 948 5.02 6.64 -23.22
N TRP A 949 4.83 5.50 -23.88
CA TRP A 949 3.91 5.38 -25.01
C TRP A 949 2.49 5.12 -24.49
N VAL A 950 1.61 6.10 -24.67
CA VAL A 950 0.20 6.09 -24.25
C VAL A 950 -0.69 5.72 -25.43
N ILE A 951 -1.59 4.76 -25.24
CA ILE A 951 -2.53 4.31 -26.28
C ILE A 951 -3.55 5.40 -26.63
N ALA A 952 -3.81 5.62 -27.92
CA ALA A 952 -4.74 6.61 -28.42
C ALA A 952 -5.49 6.08 -29.66
N ASP A 953 -6.78 5.85 -29.52
CA ASP A 953 -7.69 5.49 -30.61
C ASP A 953 -8.91 6.41 -30.62
N THR A 954 -9.10 7.15 -31.72
CA THR A 954 -10.16 8.14 -31.92
C THR A 954 -11.39 7.60 -32.67
N THR A 955 -11.48 6.28 -32.91
CA THR A 955 -12.59 5.66 -33.67
C THR A 955 -13.91 5.58 -32.93
N SER A 956 -13.94 5.80 -31.61
CA SER A 956 -15.17 5.84 -30.80
C SER A 956 -15.20 7.02 -29.85
N SER A 957 -16.37 7.64 -29.69
CA SER A 957 -16.66 8.66 -28.67
C SER A 957 -16.47 8.18 -27.24
N GLY A 958 -16.59 6.87 -26.99
CA GLY A 958 -16.33 6.25 -25.68
C GLY A 958 -14.85 6.16 -25.31
N ASN A 959 -13.92 6.42 -26.23
CA ASN A 959 -12.49 6.38 -25.98
C ASN A 959 -11.99 7.70 -25.39
N THR A 960 -11.02 7.62 -24.47
CA THR A 960 -10.23 8.77 -24.02
C THR A 960 -8.75 8.46 -24.18
N LEU A 961 -7.90 9.47 -24.22
CA LEU A 961 -6.45 9.27 -24.26
C LEU A 961 -6.01 8.35 -23.10
N GLY A 962 -5.29 7.27 -23.43
CA GLY A 962 -4.86 6.24 -22.47
C GLY A 962 -5.90 5.19 -22.06
N LYS A 963 -7.17 5.28 -22.51
CA LYS A 963 -8.24 4.35 -22.12
C LYS A 963 -9.21 4.06 -23.28
N ILE A 964 -9.26 2.79 -23.69
CA ILE A 964 -10.08 2.34 -24.80
C ILE A 964 -11.41 1.74 -24.32
N THR A 965 -12.49 2.33 -24.84
CA THR A 965 -13.92 2.02 -24.72
C THR A 965 -14.42 0.83 -25.56
N ASN A 966 -14.03 0.79 -26.84
CA ASN A 966 -14.77 0.12 -27.91
C ASN A 966 -14.19 -1.24 -28.38
N TRP A 967 -13.04 -1.64 -27.84
CA TRP A 967 -12.43 -2.96 -28.07
C TRP A 967 -11.54 -3.36 -26.90
N ASN A 968 -11.30 -4.66 -26.76
CA ASN A 968 -10.56 -5.21 -25.62
C ASN A 968 -9.04 -5.16 -25.87
N THR A 969 -8.38 -4.19 -25.23
CA THR A 969 -6.92 -4.01 -25.32
C THR A 969 -6.08 -5.17 -24.75
N ASN A 970 -6.70 -6.10 -24.01
CA ASN A 970 -6.02 -7.29 -23.47
C ASN A 970 -6.04 -8.49 -24.43
N THR A 971 -6.90 -8.48 -25.45
CA THR A 971 -7.02 -9.55 -26.45
C THR A 971 -6.62 -9.10 -27.85
N ALA A 972 -6.32 -7.82 -28.05
CA ALA A 972 -5.81 -7.33 -29.32
C ALA A 972 -4.41 -7.87 -29.61
N THR A 973 -4.23 -8.41 -30.82
CA THR A 973 -2.95 -8.91 -31.32
C THR A 973 -2.22 -7.78 -32.03
N VAL A 974 -1.10 -7.31 -31.49
CA VAL A 974 -0.27 -6.27 -32.13
C VAL A 974 0.68 -6.95 -33.13
N TYR A 975 0.59 -6.57 -34.40
CA TYR A 975 1.48 -7.03 -35.46
C TYR A 975 2.77 -6.19 -35.54
N GLY A 976 2.68 -4.90 -35.23
CA GLY A 976 3.87 -4.06 -35.13
C GLY A 976 3.58 -2.61 -34.76
N LYS A 977 4.67 -1.85 -34.63
CA LYS A 977 4.65 -0.42 -34.29
C LYS A 977 5.60 0.32 -35.23
N TYR A 978 5.12 1.39 -35.86
CA TYR A 978 5.78 1.96 -37.03
C TYR A 978 5.82 3.48 -37.00
N ALA A 979 6.89 4.06 -37.59
CA ALA A 979 6.97 5.49 -37.85
C ALA A 979 6.08 5.91 -39.04
N GLU A 980 5.87 5.01 -39.99
CA GLU A 980 5.02 5.13 -41.19
C GLU A 980 4.27 3.82 -41.42
N ILE A 981 3.05 3.90 -41.98
CA ILE A 981 2.26 2.77 -42.46
C ILE A 981 1.84 3.09 -43.90
N THR A 982 1.95 2.10 -44.79
CA THR A 982 1.99 2.32 -46.25
C THR A 982 0.85 1.71 -47.05
N PHE A 983 -0.02 0.91 -46.40
CA PHE A 983 -1.15 0.21 -47.02
C PHE A 983 -2.48 0.90 -46.70
#